data_AF-A0A973HNM8-F1
#
_entry.id   AF-A0A973HNM8-F1
#
_cell.length_a   1.000
_cell.length_b   1.000
_cell.length_c   1.000
_cell.angle_alpha   90.00
_cell.angle_beta   90.00
_cell.angle_gamma   90.00
#
_symmetry.space_group_name_H-M   'P 1'
#
loop_
_entity.id
_entity.type
_entity.pdbx_description
1 polymer ?
#
loop_
_entity_poly.entity_id
_entity_poly.type
_entity_poly.pdbx_seq_one_letter_code
_entity_poly.pdbx_strand_id
1 'polypeptide(L)'
;MLDMIQDSSSPSISCVIPSRQAAAQIILNDESGAVKLEHCLWIDDAGLQLSMTVHNNTHKQSFSGADIWQEDCFQIGIDKAVTRSTGIADDEILHIGLAGVNGNAHIHIWTGPDNLDGAEFPASFTDHGQSQDYSMTIPWTCLGDHRYENISAIGYSISYNNHRDDGNVDFYRWADGLINKFNPENFGLLIPEEKSSAINAAAKLLKFNDWITPEESIQCQVMLHAGDDAGKVNIKAEINGNSYSESALELNAGEHLITINIDPSDLAEGSNTVTIVGSENENSFLQQSFDILQMKACTAIAKDIAARVDWDRADLQNTDFAAAWQKGDAETAILGFIRHLRQRSTPELGYPADYIAELRSNATDEFKQEAAAAVDAVYHLDIHGGDHPDGRGTLLTLYPAYLHLAATAKDFDGYSEQLIADRDRWHRSAIHTSVHVCNYLQRVWALEECSDAALIPVFAFLLDTFEREWESTVNWGGQSHGTDGHNWWIHQHTGTWKIGLFFPEFKNLKRFQSFYPDYFEREASMLFHKDGFTKECSMGYHIGTAYLFLSLIRTAHDNGLRFSDKFYDITKKAADVEWQFMTPNGNAPWFGDCHFFSPYVENNLCEFAALYGSSEAKYLAETLIPNPPRQAGEMMIDRLHHQCTGENIQGKYDAVIAKEPSSLDFALQSSGYYCMRTDWTRSANFAAIEASARGKVVSSHGHSALFDLHLCSKGREILVGNGKGPDVGDMTNMDRMWRISTASHSTATVDGEEHVPIRKIYRFDRVETPTVDDWRSEPDFAYFSGSHEAYDRLASPVSESRRKLFYLRDQYWILIDRFYANSPSPHVYRQHFQVAVDVESCGGNRAVTKGDGGNLLFAPVPGADGDCDISPCPYPLEDYFNTRQLVFTREETGSFTFVTVLVPFLNDEMPDVQTELLPVEADQRILSAREATGLAITINGKRDIYVDQHMHWNLPWTCGGYSGDSRVFHSRCM
;
A
#
# COMPACT_ATOMS: atom_id res chain seq x y z
N MET A 1 20.70 -29.55 32.06
CA MET A 1 20.86 -28.91 30.74
C MET A 1 19.47 -28.47 30.34
N LEU A 2 19.19 -27.17 30.45
CA LEU A 2 17.96 -26.51 30.04
C LEU A 2 18.30 -25.63 28.85
N ASP A 3 17.60 -25.79 27.72
CA ASP A 3 17.65 -24.84 26.60
C ASP A 3 16.67 -23.70 26.89
N MET A 4 17.09 -22.44 26.74
CA MET A 4 16.19 -21.30 26.86
C MET A 4 16.39 -20.26 25.76
N ILE A 5 15.23 -19.83 25.26
CA ILE A 5 14.96 -18.88 24.18
C ILE A 5 15.28 -17.44 24.61
N GLN A 6 15.77 -16.64 23.67
CA GLN A 6 15.85 -15.18 23.74
C GLN A 6 14.43 -14.56 23.86
N ASP A 7 13.92 -14.31 25.06
CA ASP A 7 12.75 -13.42 25.21
C ASP A 7 12.88 -12.50 26.44
N SER A 8 12.37 -11.27 26.26
CA SER A 8 12.77 -10.02 26.93
C SER A 8 11.92 -9.60 28.13
N SER A 9 11.18 -10.54 28.73
CA SER A 9 10.39 -10.26 29.93
C SER A 9 10.33 -11.45 30.90
N SER A 10 11.44 -11.71 31.59
CA SER A 10 11.47 -12.70 32.68
C SER A 10 11.06 -12.09 34.03
N PRO A 11 10.11 -12.70 34.79
CA PRO A 11 9.87 -12.32 36.18
C PRO A 11 11.07 -12.66 37.08
N SER A 12 11.17 -11.99 38.22
CA SER A 12 12.27 -12.07 39.19
C SER A 12 12.61 -13.50 39.62
N ILE A 13 13.78 -13.99 39.21
CA ILE A 13 14.26 -15.36 39.47
C ILE A 13 15.03 -15.38 40.81
N SER A 14 14.54 -16.13 41.80
CA SER A 14 15.26 -16.31 43.07
C SER A 14 16.25 -17.47 43.01
N CYS A 15 17.49 -17.25 43.45
CA CYS A 15 18.57 -18.23 43.55
C CYS A 15 19.13 -18.25 44.97
N VAL A 16 19.34 -19.45 45.52
CA VAL A 16 19.92 -19.61 46.87
C VAL A 16 21.43 -19.76 46.72
N ILE A 17 22.17 -18.93 47.45
CA ILE A 17 23.62 -18.96 47.43
C ILE A 17 24.14 -19.70 48.66
N PRO A 18 24.92 -20.79 48.49
CA PRO A 18 25.55 -21.49 49.59
C PRO A 18 26.58 -20.64 50.32
N SER A 19 26.70 -20.85 51.63
CA SER A 19 27.77 -20.23 52.41
C SER A 19 28.93 -21.18 52.56
N ARG A 20 30.09 -20.79 52.02
CA ARG A 20 31.37 -21.50 52.04
C ARG A 20 31.38 -22.86 51.30
N GLN A 21 32.07 -22.88 50.16
CA GLN A 21 32.49 -24.03 49.34
C GLN A 21 31.44 -24.78 48.49
N ALA A 22 30.19 -24.33 48.44
CA ALA A 22 29.23 -24.74 47.40
C ALA A 22 28.79 -23.53 46.56
N ALA A 23 28.37 -23.80 45.33
CA ALA A 23 28.34 -22.83 44.26
C ALA A 23 27.01 -22.96 43.51
N ALA A 24 26.22 -21.89 43.39
CA ALA A 24 24.97 -21.93 42.65
C ALA A 24 25.29 -21.88 41.15
N GLN A 25 25.15 -23.00 40.45
CA GLN A 25 25.46 -23.09 39.01
C GLN A 25 24.19 -22.83 38.20
N ILE A 26 24.26 -21.83 37.32
CA ILE A 26 23.19 -21.52 36.37
C ILE A 26 23.75 -21.73 34.97
N ILE A 27 23.04 -22.53 34.19
CA ILE A 27 23.41 -22.87 32.82
C ILE A 27 22.39 -22.25 31.86
N LEU A 28 22.85 -21.39 30.95
CA LEU A 28 22.05 -20.85 29.85
C LEU A 28 22.53 -21.50 28.55
N ASN A 29 21.64 -22.17 27.81
CA ASN A 29 21.92 -22.59 26.44
C ASN A 29 20.98 -21.83 25.50
N ASP A 30 21.44 -21.51 24.30
CA ASP A 30 20.57 -21.09 23.21
C ASP A 30 19.78 -22.29 22.65
N GLU A 31 18.66 -22.04 21.95
CA GLU A 31 17.81 -23.09 21.36
C GLU A 31 18.53 -23.98 20.34
N SER A 32 19.66 -23.50 19.79
CA SER A 32 20.47 -24.25 18.84
C SER A 32 21.59 -25.08 19.49
N GLY A 33 21.86 -24.87 20.78
CA GLY A 33 22.96 -25.47 21.53
C GLY A 33 24.36 -25.00 21.09
N ALA A 34 24.44 -23.92 20.30
CA ALA A 34 25.67 -23.40 19.73
C ALA A 34 26.50 -22.60 20.74
N VAL A 35 25.90 -21.97 21.76
CA VAL A 35 26.64 -21.26 22.82
C VAL A 35 26.06 -21.66 24.18
N LYS A 36 26.95 -22.02 25.11
CA LYS A 36 26.58 -22.41 26.47
C LYS A 36 27.26 -21.48 27.47
N LEU A 37 26.49 -20.87 28.35
CA LEU A 37 26.97 -20.05 29.45
C LEU A 37 26.79 -20.81 30.75
N GLU A 38 27.88 -21.09 31.44
CA GLU A 38 27.85 -21.61 32.80
C GLU A 38 28.33 -20.52 33.73
N HIS A 39 27.46 -19.98 34.57
CA HIS A 39 27.89 -19.04 35.59
C HIS A 39 27.64 -19.59 36.98
N CYS A 40 28.45 -19.11 37.90
CA CYS A 40 28.44 -19.51 39.27
C CYS A 40 28.57 -18.32 40.21
N LEU A 41 27.70 -18.31 41.21
CA LEU A 41 27.63 -17.30 42.25
C LEU A 41 27.84 -17.98 43.61
N TRP A 42 28.78 -17.45 44.39
CA TRP A 42 28.95 -17.84 45.79
C TRP A 42 29.40 -16.67 46.63
N ILE A 43 29.30 -16.81 47.95
CA ILE A 43 29.67 -15.76 48.90
C ILE A 43 30.76 -16.26 49.84
N ASP A 44 31.77 -15.42 50.11
CA ASP A 44 32.81 -15.67 51.10
C ASP A 44 33.21 -14.41 51.91
N ASP A 45 34.25 -14.55 52.73
CA ASP A 45 34.75 -13.49 53.60
C ASP A 45 35.28 -12.27 52.81
N ALA A 46 35.63 -12.44 51.53
CA ALA A 46 36.17 -11.38 50.67
C ALA A 46 35.08 -10.61 49.90
N GLY A 47 33.95 -11.24 49.57
CA GLY A 47 32.87 -10.59 48.85
C GLY A 47 31.89 -11.53 48.16
N LEU A 48 31.10 -10.98 47.23
CA LEU A 48 30.33 -11.75 46.27
C LEU A 48 31.25 -12.21 45.14
N GLN A 49 31.31 -13.52 44.93
CA GLN A 49 32.18 -14.14 43.95
C GLN A 49 31.37 -14.52 42.72
N LEU A 50 31.91 -14.19 41.54
CA LEU A 50 31.35 -14.56 40.26
C LEU A 50 32.38 -15.26 39.39
N SER A 51 31.95 -16.35 38.77
CA SER A 51 32.63 -16.94 37.62
C SER A 51 31.63 -17.21 36.50
N MET A 52 32.03 -16.97 35.26
CA MET A 52 31.27 -17.35 34.08
C MET A 52 32.20 -17.98 33.07
N THR A 53 31.83 -19.16 32.58
CA THR A 53 32.45 -19.81 31.44
C THR A 53 31.48 -19.75 30.27
N VAL A 54 31.94 -19.16 29.17
CA VAL A 54 31.25 -19.16 27.88
C VAL A 54 31.86 -20.27 27.05
N HIS A 55 31.06 -21.14 26.48
CA HIS A 55 31.50 -22.24 25.63
C HIS A 55 31.02 -22.04 24.20
N ASN A 56 31.78 -22.60 23.25
CA ASN A 56 31.50 -22.62 21.82
C ASN A 56 31.33 -21.22 21.21
N ASN A 57 31.96 -20.20 21.80
CA ASN A 57 32.00 -18.82 21.31
C ASN A 57 33.44 -18.42 20.91
N THR A 58 33.57 -17.56 19.90
CA THR A 58 34.84 -16.91 19.53
C THR A 58 34.89 -15.54 20.18
N HIS A 59 35.83 -15.33 21.12
CA HIS A 59 35.93 -14.05 21.84
C HIS A 59 36.21 -12.88 20.89
N LYS A 60 35.36 -11.85 20.92
CA LYS A 60 35.58 -10.59 20.22
C LYS A 60 35.35 -9.40 21.15
N GLN A 61 36.40 -8.62 21.37
CA GLN A 61 36.31 -7.40 22.16
C GLN A 61 37.40 -6.39 21.75
N SER A 62 36.96 -5.34 21.07
CA SER A 62 37.74 -4.25 20.50
C SER A 62 37.53 -2.93 21.25
N PHE A 63 36.50 -2.87 22.10
CA PHE A 63 36.12 -1.69 22.87
C PHE A 63 36.76 -1.72 24.28
N SER A 64 36.85 -0.55 24.91
CA SER A 64 37.42 -0.39 26.26
C SER A 64 36.68 0.75 26.99
N GLY A 65 36.85 0.84 28.31
CA GLY A 65 36.13 1.84 29.11
C GLY A 65 34.61 1.61 29.09
N ALA A 66 33.83 2.68 28.95
CA ALA A 66 32.37 2.59 29.00
C ALA A 66 31.76 1.85 27.80
N ASP A 67 32.51 1.66 26.71
CA ASP A 67 32.01 1.08 25.46
C ASP A 67 32.15 -0.45 25.38
N ILE A 68 32.68 -1.10 26.42
CA ILE A 68 32.90 -2.56 26.40
C ILE A 68 31.63 -3.37 26.13
N TRP A 69 30.44 -2.81 26.39
CA TRP A 69 29.16 -3.48 26.15
C TRP A 69 28.86 -3.75 24.66
N GLN A 70 29.56 -3.13 23.71
CA GLN A 70 29.23 -3.25 22.28
C GLN A 70 29.63 -4.59 21.65
N GLU A 71 30.54 -5.34 22.29
CA GLU A 71 30.94 -6.70 21.88
C GLU A 71 30.90 -7.65 23.09
N ASP A 72 31.77 -8.68 23.15
CA ASP A 72 31.70 -9.71 24.19
C ASP A 72 31.93 -9.13 25.59
N CYS A 73 30.84 -9.05 26.36
CA CYS A 73 30.84 -8.37 27.65
C CYS A 73 29.87 -9.02 28.62
N PHE A 74 30.42 -9.43 29.76
CA PHE A 74 29.65 -9.88 30.91
C PHE A 74 29.22 -8.69 31.76
N GLN A 75 27.95 -8.60 32.11
CA GLN A 75 27.37 -7.51 32.87
C GLN A 75 26.60 -8.05 34.07
N ILE A 76 26.75 -7.38 35.21
CA ILE A 76 25.99 -7.66 36.43
C ILE A 76 25.46 -6.37 37.04
N GLY A 77 24.18 -6.41 37.44
CA GLY A 77 23.50 -5.40 38.22
C GLY A 77 23.22 -5.94 39.61
N ILE A 78 23.56 -5.16 40.64
CA ILE A 78 23.22 -5.49 42.03
C ILE A 78 22.31 -4.41 42.62
N ASP A 79 21.11 -4.82 43.04
CA ASP A 79 20.20 -3.99 43.85
C ASP A 79 20.47 -4.27 45.34
N LYS A 80 20.85 -3.21 46.06
CA LYS A 80 21.28 -3.27 47.45
C LYS A 80 20.13 -3.29 48.46
N ALA A 81 18.93 -2.89 48.07
CA ALA A 81 17.82 -2.66 49.02
C ALA A 81 16.69 -3.68 48.95
N VAL A 82 16.55 -4.38 47.82
CA VAL A 82 15.77 -5.63 47.65
C VAL A 82 14.25 -5.55 47.89
N THR A 83 13.73 -4.46 48.47
CA THR A 83 12.36 -4.36 49.01
C THR A 83 11.58 -3.13 48.55
N ARG A 84 11.96 -2.55 47.39
CA ARG A 84 11.40 -1.28 46.91
C ARG A 84 10.31 -1.50 45.88
N SER A 85 9.24 -0.72 45.96
CA SER A 85 8.06 -0.85 45.09
C SER A 85 7.91 0.25 44.02
N THR A 86 8.78 1.27 43.96
CA THR A 86 8.68 2.36 42.95
C THR A 86 10.00 3.13 42.73
N GLY A 87 10.54 3.16 41.50
CA GLY A 87 11.52 4.13 40.98
C GLY A 87 12.97 4.02 41.49
N ILE A 88 13.96 4.47 40.69
CA ILE A 88 15.40 4.36 41.00
C ILE A 88 16.13 5.69 40.89
N ALA A 89 17.07 5.91 41.81
CA ALA A 89 18.22 6.79 41.61
C ALA A 89 19.44 5.92 41.23
N ASP A 90 20.17 6.30 40.18
CA ASP A 90 21.23 5.48 39.56
C ASP A 90 22.37 5.10 40.52
N ASP A 91 22.56 5.85 41.61
CA ASP A 91 23.62 5.64 42.62
C ASP A 91 23.36 4.44 43.56
N GLU A 92 22.15 3.88 43.53
CA GLU A 92 21.75 2.76 44.39
C GLU A 92 21.88 1.38 43.72
N ILE A 93 22.02 1.34 42.39
CA ILE A 93 22.31 0.12 41.63
C ILE A 93 23.80 0.08 41.28
N LEU A 94 24.46 -1.01 41.63
CA LEU A 94 25.83 -1.26 41.19
C LEU A 94 25.80 -2.03 39.86
N HIS A 95 26.08 -1.36 38.75
CA HIS A 95 26.13 -1.94 37.40
C HIS A 95 27.57 -2.02 36.92
N ILE A 96 28.05 -3.25 36.74
CA ILE A 96 29.44 -3.57 36.40
C ILE A 96 29.49 -4.38 35.12
N GLY A 97 30.43 -4.05 34.24
CA GLY A 97 30.81 -4.83 33.06
C GLY A 97 32.22 -5.39 33.20
N LEU A 98 32.41 -6.61 32.70
CA LEU A 98 33.68 -7.31 32.61
C LEU A 98 33.87 -7.84 31.18
N ALA A 99 34.98 -7.48 30.56
CA ALA A 99 35.32 -7.90 29.21
C ALA A 99 36.82 -8.22 29.07
N GLY A 100 37.17 -9.08 28.11
CA GLY A 100 38.55 -9.43 27.81
C GLY A 100 39.18 -8.49 26.78
N VAL A 101 39.85 -7.42 27.23
CA VAL A 101 40.47 -6.42 26.33
C VAL A 101 41.97 -6.69 26.21
N ASN A 102 42.46 -6.93 24.99
CA ASN A 102 43.86 -7.28 24.72
C ASN A 102 44.38 -8.46 25.58
N GLY A 103 43.52 -9.46 25.84
CA GLY A 103 43.86 -10.65 26.63
C GLY A 103 43.93 -10.44 28.14
N ASN A 104 43.48 -9.30 28.67
CA ASN A 104 43.39 -9.03 30.11
C ASN A 104 41.96 -8.71 30.52
N ALA A 105 41.62 -9.00 31.78
CA ALA A 105 40.33 -8.58 32.35
C ALA A 105 40.24 -7.06 32.43
N HIS A 106 39.19 -6.50 31.86
CA HIS A 106 38.87 -5.09 31.92
C HIS A 106 37.49 -4.90 32.53
N ILE A 107 37.41 -4.09 33.59
CA ILE A 107 36.17 -3.79 34.30
C ILE A 107 35.77 -2.35 34.06
N HIS A 108 34.49 -2.14 33.82
CA HIS A 108 33.87 -0.83 33.83
C HIS A 108 32.67 -0.81 34.77
N ILE A 109 32.46 0.31 35.46
CA ILE A 109 31.32 0.51 36.36
C ILE A 109 30.50 1.63 35.75
N TRP A 110 29.30 1.32 35.24
CA TRP A 110 28.42 2.32 34.63
C TRP A 110 27.63 3.09 35.69
N THR A 111 27.21 2.41 36.76
CA THR A 111 26.47 3.02 37.87
C THR A 111 26.91 2.43 39.21
N GLY A 112 26.89 3.25 40.27
CA GLY A 112 27.27 2.86 41.62
C GLY A 112 27.53 4.10 42.50
N PRO A 113 27.75 3.94 43.81
CA PRO A 113 27.95 5.07 44.71
C PRO A 113 29.17 5.92 44.35
N ASP A 114 29.07 7.24 44.53
CA ASP A 114 30.04 8.29 44.15
C ASP A 114 31.50 8.06 44.62
N ASN A 115 31.72 7.13 45.56
CA ASN A 115 33.01 6.82 46.17
C ASN A 115 33.75 5.61 45.57
N LEU A 116 33.27 5.05 44.46
CA LEU A 116 33.90 3.91 43.77
C LEU A 116 34.93 4.29 42.70
N ASP A 117 35.21 5.58 42.52
CA ASP A 117 36.17 6.08 41.54
C ASP A 117 37.60 5.57 41.87
N GLY A 118 38.07 4.58 41.10
CA GLY A 118 39.35 3.89 41.32
C GLY A 118 39.30 2.62 42.18
N ALA A 119 38.11 2.05 42.46
CA ALA A 119 37.99 0.77 43.15
C ALA A 119 38.53 -0.39 42.29
N GLU A 120 39.48 -1.17 42.83
CA GLU A 120 40.00 -2.38 42.17
C GLU A 120 39.13 -3.60 42.51
N PHE A 121 38.50 -4.16 41.49
CA PHE A 121 37.81 -5.45 41.56
C PHE A 121 38.79 -6.54 41.13
N PRO A 122 39.14 -7.50 42.01
CA PRO A 122 39.94 -8.64 41.58
C PRO A 122 39.18 -9.39 40.49
N ALA A 123 39.75 -9.45 39.30
CA ALA A 123 39.12 -10.11 38.16
C ALA A 123 40.15 -10.78 37.27
N SER A 124 39.70 -11.84 36.60
CA SER A 124 40.49 -12.55 35.61
C SER A 124 39.68 -12.86 34.37
N PHE A 125 40.38 -12.91 33.25
CA PHE A 125 39.85 -13.29 31.96
C PHE A 125 40.85 -14.24 31.32
N THR A 126 40.38 -15.37 30.83
CA THR A 126 41.20 -16.31 30.06
C THR A 126 40.41 -16.78 28.85
N ASP A 127 40.95 -16.54 27.65
CA ASP A 127 40.40 -17.05 26.40
C ASP A 127 41.11 -18.35 26.00
N HIS A 128 40.35 -19.44 25.92
CA HIS A 128 40.82 -20.74 25.46
C HIS A 128 40.46 -21.00 23.98
N GLY A 129 39.97 -19.97 23.27
CA GLY A 129 39.66 -19.96 21.85
C GLY A 129 38.22 -20.39 21.52
N GLN A 130 37.76 -21.51 22.09
CA GLN A 130 36.37 -21.98 21.98
C GLN A 130 35.63 -21.91 23.33
N SER A 131 36.28 -21.35 24.35
CA SER A 131 35.64 -21.03 25.62
C SER A 131 36.35 -19.89 26.33
N GLN A 132 35.60 -19.03 26.98
CA GLN A 132 36.11 -17.87 27.71
C GLN A 132 35.72 -17.96 29.17
N ASP A 133 36.72 -17.89 30.05
CA ASP A 133 36.52 -17.84 31.50
C ASP A 133 36.64 -16.41 31.99
N TYR A 134 35.57 -15.93 32.62
CA TYR A 134 35.49 -14.66 33.31
C TYR A 134 35.36 -14.93 34.81
N SER A 135 36.10 -14.20 35.64
CA SER A 135 35.84 -14.20 37.08
C SER A 135 36.05 -12.82 37.68
N MET A 136 35.25 -12.50 38.70
CA MET A 136 35.33 -11.24 39.43
C MET A 136 34.89 -11.43 40.88
N THR A 137 35.61 -10.79 41.79
CA THR A 137 35.19 -10.60 43.17
C THR A 137 34.64 -9.19 43.34
N ILE A 138 33.40 -9.07 43.81
CA ILE A 138 32.79 -7.80 44.23
C ILE A 138 32.99 -7.67 45.75
N PRO A 139 33.91 -6.83 46.23
CA PRO A 139 34.20 -6.73 47.66
C PRO A 139 33.01 -6.17 48.44
N TRP A 140 32.83 -6.63 49.68
CA TRP A 140 31.74 -6.16 50.55
C TRP A 140 31.69 -4.64 50.70
N THR A 141 32.86 -3.99 50.73
CA THR A 141 32.98 -2.52 50.81
C THR A 141 32.30 -1.78 49.66
N CYS A 142 32.13 -2.41 48.50
CA CYS A 142 31.45 -1.83 47.33
C CYS A 142 29.93 -2.02 47.37
N LEU A 143 29.47 -3.03 48.13
CA LEU A 143 28.07 -3.34 48.34
C LEU A 143 27.46 -2.58 49.53
N GLY A 144 28.28 -1.99 50.41
CA GLY A 144 27.85 -1.19 51.58
C GLY A 144 28.25 -1.85 52.92
N ASP A 145 27.55 -1.57 54.03
CA ASP A 145 27.78 -2.22 55.35
C ASP A 145 27.26 -3.69 55.40
N HIS A 146 27.00 -4.27 54.24
CA HIS A 146 26.53 -5.63 54.03
C HIS A 146 27.69 -6.61 54.18
N ARG A 147 28.03 -6.98 55.42
CA ARG A 147 28.82 -8.18 55.68
C ARG A 147 27.92 -9.40 55.52
N TYR A 148 28.50 -10.54 55.12
CA TYR A 148 27.77 -11.80 54.92
C TYR A 148 26.72 -12.09 56.01
N GLU A 149 27.06 -11.87 57.28
CA GLU A 149 26.17 -12.16 58.43
C GLU A 149 24.89 -11.30 58.44
N ASN A 150 24.93 -10.11 57.84
CA ASN A 150 23.87 -9.10 57.86
C ASN A 150 22.98 -9.11 56.61
N ILE A 151 23.24 -10.00 55.66
CA ILE A 151 22.50 -10.06 54.39
C ILE A 151 21.28 -10.97 54.55
N SER A 152 20.08 -10.43 54.29
CA SER A 152 18.84 -11.21 54.21
C SER A 152 18.56 -11.68 52.78
N ALA A 153 18.84 -10.83 51.79
CA ALA A 153 18.81 -11.12 50.36
C ALA A 153 19.60 -10.03 49.61
N ILE A 154 19.98 -10.29 48.36
CA ILE A 154 20.59 -9.31 47.43
C ILE A 154 19.84 -9.38 46.10
N GLY A 155 19.48 -8.24 45.51
CA GLY A 155 18.91 -8.23 44.17
C GLY A 155 20.01 -8.41 43.11
N TYR A 156 19.82 -9.28 42.11
CA TYR A 156 20.80 -9.50 41.04
C TYR A 156 20.16 -9.58 39.65
N SER A 157 20.93 -9.14 38.66
CA SER A 157 20.59 -9.21 37.24
C SER A 157 21.88 -9.45 36.47
N ILE A 158 21.86 -10.37 35.51
CA ILE A 158 23.03 -10.74 34.71
C ILE A 158 22.68 -10.61 33.23
N SER A 159 23.60 -10.06 32.45
CA SER A 159 23.53 -10.05 30.99
C SER A 159 24.90 -10.42 30.41
N TYR A 160 24.92 -11.19 29.33
CA TYR A 160 26.10 -11.41 28.50
C TYR A 160 25.79 -11.01 27.07
N ASN A 161 26.60 -10.11 26.53
CA ASN A 161 26.53 -9.70 25.14
C ASN A 161 27.50 -10.60 24.38
N ASN A 162 27.03 -11.21 23.30
CA ASN A 162 27.76 -12.18 22.50
C ASN A 162 27.79 -11.71 21.05
N HIS A 163 28.94 -11.25 20.59
CA HIS A 163 29.12 -10.71 19.25
C HIS A 163 29.43 -11.84 18.27
N ARG A 164 28.48 -12.11 17.36
CA ARG A 164 28.60 -13.15 16.33
C ARG A 164 29.54 -12.73 15.20
N ASP A 165 30.09 -13.73 14.52
CA ASP A 165 30.96 -13.54 13.35
C ASP A 165 30.27 -12.81 12.17
N ASP A 166 28.93 -12.80 12.13
CA ASP A 166 28.11 -12.11 11.12
C ASP A 166 27.86 -10.61 11.43
N GLY A 167 28.36 -10.11 12.57
CA GLY A 167 28.23 -8.73 13.01
C GLY A 167 27.00 -8.44 13.87
N ASN A 168 26.14 -9.44 14.13
CA ASN A 168 25.03 -9.32 15.07
C ASN A 168 25.49 -9.55 16.51
N VAL A 169 24.74 -9.02 17.49
CA VAL A 169 25.00 -9.24 18.93
C VAL A 169 23.81 -9.95 19.55
N ASP A 170 24.05 -11.12 20.12
CA ASP A 170 23.07 -11.82 20.94
C ASP A 170 23.17 -11.37 22.39
N PHE A 171 22.04 -11.30 23.07
CA PHE A 171 21.97 -10.92 24.48
C PHE A 171 21.43 -12.10 25.28
N TYR A 172 22.27 -12.66 26.13
CA TYR A 172 21.88 -13.69 27.09
C TYR A 172 21.59 -13.04 28.43
N ARG A 173 20.43 -13.30 29.01
CA ARG A 173 19.93 -12.53 30.16
C ARG A 173 19.45 -13.45 31.25
N TRP A 174 19.61 -12.99 32.48
CA TRP A 174 19.09 -13.65 33.66
C TRP A 174 18.64 -12.60 34.68
N ALA A 175 17.33 -12.58 34.95
CA ALA A 175 16.62 -11.49 35.63
C ALA A 175 16.84 -10.12 34.94
N ASP A 176 15.80 -9.56 34.31
CA ASP A 176 15.93 -8.44 33.36
C ASP A 176 16.10 -7.04 34.01
N GLY A 177 16.49 -6.99 35.29
CA GLY A 177 16.72 -5.78 36.04
C GLY A 177 17.54 -4.72 35.30
N LEU A 178 18.70 -5.08 34.74
CA LEU A 178 19.59 -4.16 34.03
C LEU A 178 18.98 -3.49 32.78
N ILE A 179 18.06 -4.17 32.08
CA ILE A 179 17.61 -3.76 30.75
C ILE A 179 16.25 -3.06 30.80
N ASN A 180 15.43 -3.39 31.81
CA ASN A 180 14.14 -2.73 32.07
C ASN A 180 14.29 -1.44 32.90
N LYS A 181 15.19 -0.56 32.47
CA LYS A 181 15.49 0.74 33.13
C LYS A 181 15.74 0.59 34.64
N PHE A 182 16.49 -0.46 35.00
CA PHE A 182 16.80 -0.82 36.37
C PHE A 182 15.61 -1.26 37.24
N ASN A 183 14.38 -1.46 36.74
CA ASN A 183 13.21 -1.73 37.61
C ASN A 183 13.48 -2.79 38.71
N PRO A 184 13.40 -2.43 40.02
CA PRO A 184 13.72 -3.34 41.13
C PRO A 184 12.92 -4.65 41.12
N GLU A 185 11.68 -4.61 40.61
CA GLU A 185 10.80 -5.79 40.56
C GLU A 185 11.29 -6.87 39.58
N ASN A 186 12.17 -6.50 38.65
CA ASN A 186 12.75 -7.38 37.63
C ASN A 186 14.12 -7.94 38.03
N PHE A 187 14.67 -7.56 39.19
CA PHE A 187 15.88 -8.17 39.74
C PHE A 187 15.53 -9.51 40.40
N GLY A 188 16.34 -10.53 40.13
CA GLY A 188 16.28 -11.80 40.86
C GLY A 188 16.74 -11.61 42.30
N LEU A 189 16.51 -12.59 43.16
CA LEU A 189 16.94 -12.56 44.57
C LEU A 189 18.04 -13.59 44.84
N LEU A 190 19.14 -13.17 45.46
CA LEU A 190 20.17 -14.05 46.01
C LEU A 190 19.97 -14.17 47.52
N ILE A 191 19.70 -15.39 48.01
CA ILE A 191 19.41 -15.65 49.44
C ILE A 191 20.48 -16.57 50.03
N PRO A 192 21.15 -16.21 51.13
CA PRO A 192 22.13 -17.08 51.79
C PRO A 192 21.50 -18.37 52.36
N GLU A 193 22.12 -19.52 52.09
CA GLU A 193 21.62 -20.87 52.41
C GLU A 193 21.31 -21.10 53.90
N GLU A 194 22.14 -20.59 54.84
CA GLU A 194 21.95 -20.75 56.29
C GLU A 194 20.65 -20.10 56.83
N LYS A 195 19.93 -19.34 55.99
CA LYS A 195 18.67 -18.67 56.34
C LYS A 195 17.44 -19.25 55.63
N SER A 196 17.59 -20.29 54.79
CA SER A 196 16.47 -20.93 54.08
C SER A 196 15.98 -22.19 54.81
N SER A 197 14.66 -22.41 54.85
CA SER A 197 14.10 -23.71 55.23
C SER A 197 14.65 -24.81 54.31
N ALA A 198 14.81 -26.04 54.78
CA ALA A 198 15.50 -27.16 54.11
C ALA A 198 15.05 -27.53 52.66
N ILE A 199 14.08 -26.80 52.08
CA ILE A 199 13.58 -26.92 50.70
C ILE A 199 13.33 -25.49 50.16
N ASN A 200 13.82 -25.22 48.95
CA ASN A 200 13.60 -23.96 48.21
C ASN A 200 12.90 -24.22 46.89
N ALA A 201 12.11 -23.25 46.39
CA ALA A 201 11.30 -23.41 45.18
C ALA A 201 11.39 -22.19 44.25
N ALA A 202 11.40 -22.43 42.94
CA ALA A 202 11.22 -21.43 41.88
C ALA A 202 10.18 -21.94 40.88
N ALA A 203 9.35 -21.07 40.30
CA ALA A 203 8.32 -21.48 39.34
C ALA A 203 8.40 -20.67 38.05
N LYS A 204 8.01 -21.30 36.95
CA LYS A 204 7.88 -20.72 35.62
C LYS A 204 6.57 -21.20 35.00
N LEU A 205 5.74 -20.28 34.54
CA LEU A 205 4.63 -20.63 33.65
C LEU A 205 5.18 -20.89 32.24
N LEU A 206 4.75 -21.97 31.59
CA LEU A 206 5.24 -22.34 30.26
C LEU A 206 4.56 -21.57 29.11
N LYS A 207 3.48 -20.84 29.39
CA LYS A 207 2.81 -19.90 28.46
C LYS A 207 2.64 -18.56 29.17
N PHE A 208 3.17 -17.49 28.59
CA PHE A 208 3.02 -16.12 29.11
C PHE A 208 2.71 -15.19 27.94
N ASN A 209 1.81 -14.21 28.15
CA ASN A 209 1.32 -13.25 27.15
C ASN A 209 0.49 -13.80 25.97
N ASP A 210 -0.02 -15.02 26.05
CA ASP A 210 -0.89 -15.60 25.00
C ASP A 210 -2.38 -15.52 25.35
N TRP A 211 -3.23 -15.46 24.32
CA TRP A 211 -4.68 -15.65 24.41
C TRP A 211 -5.00 -17.09 24.82
N ILE A 212 -5.33 -17.31 26.09
CA ILE A 212 -5.65 -18.63 26.61
C ILE A 212 -7.13 -18.95 26.32
N THR A 213 -7.39 -19.93 25.46
CA THR A 213 -8.76 -20.41 25.24
C THR A 213 -9.16 -21.44 26.32
N PRO A 214 -10.47 -21.62 26.61
CA PRO A 214 -10.94 -22.59 27.61
C PRO A 214 -10.56 -24.05 27.33
N GLU A 215 -10.10 -24.36 26.12
CA GLU A 215 -9.79 -25.71 25.64
C GLU A 215 -8.29 -26.05 25.75
N GLU A 216 -7.43 -25.08 26.12
CA GLU A 216 -5.97 -25.26 26.19
C GLU A 216 -5.46 -25.66 27.59
N SER A 217 -4.45 -26.53 27.66
CA SER A 217 -3.79 -26.90 28.91
C SER A 217 -2.69 -25.89 29.28
N ILE A 218 -2.81 -25.24 30.44
CA ILE A 218 -1.76 -24.37 30.97
C ILE A 218 -0.86 -25.19 31.89
N GLN A 219 0.46 -25.03 31.77
CA GLN A 219 1.42 -25.75 32.59
C GLN A 219 2.32 -24.78 33.36
N CYS A 220 2.46 -25.01 34.67
CA CYS A 220 3.43 -24.36 35.53
C CYS A 220 4.52 -25.37 35.91
N GLN A 221 5.77 -25.05 35.59
CA GLN A 221 6.92 -25.81 36.03
C GLN A 221 7.47 -25.23 37.33
N VAL A 222 7.64 -26.07 38.34
CA VAL A 222 8.19 -25.72 39.64
C VAL A 222 9.49 -26.48 39.83
N MET A 223 10.60 -25.76 39.95
CA MET A 223 11.88 -26.31 40.35
C MET A 223 12.00 -26.27 41.87
N LEU A 224 12.46 -27.36 42.46
CA LEU A 224 12.69 -27.49 43.88
C LEU A 224 14.12 -27.90 44.13
N HIS A 225 14.77 -27.27 45.09
CA HIS A 225 16.06 -27.68 45.58
C HIS A 225 15.92 -28.18 47.02
N ALA A 226 16.31 -29.43 47.25
CA ALA A 226 16.19 -30.09 48.54
C ALA A 226 17.58 -30.31 49.14
N GLY A 227 17.80 -29.88 50.38
CA GLY A 227 19.06 -30.10 51.10
C GLY A 227 19.25 -31.55 51.58
N ASP A 228 20.42 -31.85 52.16
CA ASP A 228 20.81 -33.20 52.59
C ASP A 228 19.86 -33.85 53.62
N ASP A 229 19.07 -33.05 54.35
CA ASP A 229 18.12 -33.49 55.37
C ASP A 229 16.65 -33.57 54.87
N ALA A 230 16.39 -33.45 53.56
CA ALA A 230 15.03 -33.44 53.02
C ALA A 230 14.32 -34.82 53.12
N GLY A 231 13.10 -34.84 53.64
CA GLY A 231 12.23 -36.01 53.73
C GLY A 231 11.08 -35.99 52.71
N LYS A 232 10.04 -36.82 52.93
CA LYS A 232 8.79 -36.76 52.13
C LYS A 232 8.08 -35.44 52.37
N VAL A 233 7.86 -34.65 51.32
CA VAL A 233 7.14 -33.39 51.40
C VAL A 233 5.98 -33.40 50.41
N ASN A 234 4.78 -33.06 50.88
CA ASN A 234 3.67 -32.81 49.95
C ASN A 234 3.74 -31.36 49.52
N ILE A 235 3.74 -31.18 48.21
CA ILE A 235 3.87 -29.88 47.55
C ILE A 235 2.56 -29.63 46.85
N LYS A 236 2.04 -28.43 47.07
CA LYS A 236 0.77 -27.99 46.52
C LYS A 236 0.99 -26.64 45.87
N ALA A 237 0.51 -26.47 44.66
CA ALA A 237 0.37 -25.15 44.06
C ALA A 237 -1.02 -24.60 44.37
N GLU A 238 -1.04 -23.36 44.84
CA GLU A 238 -2.25 -22.59 45.03
C GLU A 238 -2.25 -21.42 44.06
N ILE A 239 -3.28 -21.32 43.22
CA ILE A 239 -3.42 -20.25 42.23
C ILE A 239 -4.69 -19.48 42.56
N ASN A 240 -4.54 -18.22 42.98
CA ASN A 240 -5.66 -17.39 43.46
C ASN A 240 -6.54 -18.08 44.53
N GLY A 241 -5.98 -19.01 45.30
CA GLY A 241 -6.68 -19.81 46.32
C GLY A 241 -7.21 -21.17 45.84
N ASN A 242 -7.15 -21.47 44.54
CA ASN A 242 -7.49 -22.78 43.98
C ASN A 242 -6.29 -23.74 44.04
N SER A 243 -6.57 -25.00 44.34
CA SER A 243 -5.56 -25.97 44.78
C SER A 243 -5.26 -27.01 43.71
N TYR A 244 -4.01 -27.05 43.27
CA TYR A 244 -3.51 -28.01 42.29
C TYR A 244 -2.50 -28.93 42.96
N SER A 245 -2.76 -30.24 42.93
CA SER A 245 -1.89 -31.23 43.53
C SER A 245 -1.59 -32.36 42.56
N GLU A 246 -0.31 -32.63 42.33
CA GLU A 246 0.15 -33.92 41.80
C GLU A 246 1.11 -34.56 42.80
N SER A 247 0.55 -35.41 43.68
CA SER A 247 1.23 -36.49 44.42
C SER A 247 2.40 -36.17 45.38
N ALA A 248 2.50 -36.91 46.48
CA ALA A 248 3.62 -36.82 47.43
C ALA A 248 4.97 -37.15 46.77
N LEU A 249 5.94 -36.23 46.80
CA LEU A 249 7.27 -36.43 46.24
C LEU A 249 8.28 -36.79 47.33
N GLU A 250 9.10 -37.80 47.06
CA GLU A 250 10.23 -38.19 47.90
C GLU A 250 11.46 -37.46 47.36
N LEU A 251 11.82 -36.33 47.99
CA LEU A 251 12.93 -35.48 47.54
C LEU A 251 14.24 -36.01 48.12
N ASN A 252 15.19 -36.36 47.24
CA ASN A 252 16.59 -36.59 47.62
C ASN A 252 17.38 -35.27 47.53
N ALA A 253 18.56 -35.20 48.14
CA ALA A 253 19.45 -34.04 48.00
C ALA A 253 19.68 -33.68 46.51
N GLY A 254 19.42 -32.41 46.15
CA GLY A 254 19.54 -31.90 44.78
C GLY A 254 18.26 -31.30 44.19
N GLU A 255 18.26 -31.10 42.87
CA GLU A 255 17.19 -30.42 42.11
C GLU A 255 16.10 -31.39 41.63
N HIS A 256 14.83 -30.97 41.73
CA HIS A 256 13.65 -31.70 41.29
C HIS A 256 12.71 -30.78 40.51
N LEU A 257 12.33 -31.17 39.30
CA LEU A 257 11.38 -30.43 38.46
C LEU A 257 9.99 -31.06 38.54
N ILE A 258 8.97 -30.26 38.86
CA ILE A 258 7.56 -30.64 38.87
C ILE A 258 6.85 -29.86 37.77
N THR A 259 5.91 -30.50 37.06
CA THR A 259 4.98 -29.81 36.16
C THR A 259 3.57 -29.91 36.74
N ILE A 260 2.87 -28.78 36.81
CA ILE A 260 1.54 -28.66 37.37
C ILE A 260 0.62 -28.16 36.27
N ASN A 261 -0.41 -28.95 35.95
CA ASN A 261 -1.43 -28.57 34.98
C ASN A 261 -2.47 -27.67 35.67
N ILE A 262 -2.69 -26.48 35.11
CA ILE A 262 -3.59 -25.45 35.64
C ILE A 262 -4.85 -25.43 34.77
N ASP A 263 -6.01 -25.38 35.41
CA ASP A 263 -7.27 -25.18 34.71
C ASP A 263 -7.37 -23.69 34.32
N PRO A 264 -7.52 -23.35 33.02
CA PRO A 264 -7.67 -21.97 32.57
C PRO A 264 -8.74 -21.18 33.30
N SER A 265 -9.79 -21.85 33.80
CA SER A 265 -10.94 -21.19 34.46
C SER A 265 -10.64 -20.62 35.85
N ASP A 266 -9.53 -21.02 36.47
CA ASP A 266 -9.12 -20.54 37.81
C ASP A 266 -8.20 -19.30 37.76
N LEU A 267 -7.89 -18.83 36.55
CA LEU A 267 -7.11 -17.63 36.31
C LEU A 267 -8.01 -16.40 36.17
N ALA A 268 -7.56 -15.27 36.70
CA ALA A 268 -8.23 -13.98 36.67
C ALA A 268 -7.52 -13.00 35.75
N GLU A 269 -8.27 -12.07 35.17
CA GLU A 269 -7.71 -10.95 34.42
C GLU A 269 -6.92 -10.01 35.33
N GLY A 270 -5.72 -9.59 34.90
CA GLY A 270 -4.75 -8.88 35.73
C GLY A 270 -3.91 -9.84 36.57
N SER A 271 -3.55 -9.45 37.80
CA SER A 271 -2.57 -10.17 38.60
C SER A 271 -3.12 -11.45 39.21
N ASN A 272 -2.45 -12.55 38.91
CA ASN A 272 -2.66 -13.88 39.44
C ASN A 272 -1.47 -14.25 40.31
N THR A 273 -1.70 -14.95 41.43
CA THR A 273 -0.61 -15.40 42.29
C THR A 273 -0.55 -16.92 42.32
N VAL A 274 0.60 -17.49 41.97
CA VAL A 274 0.98 -18.88 42.25
C VAL A 274 1.75 -18.92 43.58
N THR A 275 1.24 -19.71 44.52
CA THR A 275 1.91 -20.02 45.78
C THR A 275 2.25 -21.50 45.83
N ILE A 276 3.51 -21.84 46.08
CA ILE A 276 3.93 -23.22 46.34
C ILE A 276 4.04 -23.39 47.85
N VAL A 277 3.25 -24.29 48.44
CA VAL A 277 3.19 -24.53 49.89
C VAL A 277 3.63 -25.94 50.27
N GLY A 278 4.31 -26.05 51.42
CA GLY A 278 4.70 -27.31 52.04
C GLY A 278 3.75 -27.76 53.13
N SER A 279 3.28 -29.01 53.07
CA SER A 279 2.17 -29.47 53.91
C SER A 279 2.45 -29.64 55.41
N GLU A 280 3.70 -29.77 55.86
CA GLU A 280 3.96 -30.06 57.29
C GLU A 280 3.96 -28.81 58.19
N ASN A 281 4.16 -27.62 57.64
CA ASN A 281 4.21 -26.36 58.42
C ASN A 281 3.37 -25.20 57.80
N GLU A 282 2.66 -25.42 56.68
CA GLU A 282 1.96 -24.38 55.89
C GLU A 282 2.84 -23.18 55.47
N ASN A 283 4.17 -23.29 55.58
CA ASN A 283 5.06 -22.25 55.08
C ASN A 283 5.05 -22.26 53.55
N SER A 284 4.88 -21.08 52.95
CA SER A 284 5.07 -20.88 51.52
C SER A 284 6.55 -20.98 51.17
N PHE A 285 6.87 -21.84 50.20
CA PHE A 285 8.21 -21.97 49.63
C PHE A 285 8.44 -20.98 48.48
N LEU A 286 7.37 -20.56 47.81
CA LEU A 286 7.38 -19.57 46.74
C LEU A 286 6.03 -18.88 46.67
N GLN A 287 6.01 -17.57 46.47
CA GLN A 287 4.82 -16.82 46.09
C GLN A 287 5.20 -15.88 44.94
N GLN A 288 4.59 -16.08 43.78
CA GLN A 288 4.92 -15.35 42.55
C GLN A 288 3.64 -14.86 41.89
N SER A 289 3.65 -13.61 41.45
CA SER A 289 2.52 -13.03 40.72
C SER A 289 2.84 -12.90 39.22
N PHE A 290 1.83 -13.06 38.38
CA PHE A 290 1.89 -12.86 36.93
C PHE A 290 0.58 -12.24 36.43
N ASP A 291 0.66 -11.41 35.40
CA ASP A 291 -0.51 -10.72 34.86
C ASP A 291 -1.06 -11.44 33.61
N ILE A 292 -2.39 -11.52 33.51
CA ILE A 292 -3.08 -11.95 32.28
C ILE A 292 -3.74 -10.73 31.63
N LEU A 293 -3.39 -10.48 30.37
CA LEU A 293 -3.90 -9.35 29.59
C LEU A 293 -5.30 -9.65 29.02
N GLN A 294 -6.27 -8.88 29.51
CA GLN A 294 -7.52 -8.42 28.89
C GLN A 294 -8.54 -9.43 28.27
N MET A 295 -9.34 -10.10 29.11
CA MET A 295 -10.63 -10.69 28.70
C MET A 295 -11.76 -9.65 28.54
N LYS A 296 -11.76 -8.52 29.26
CA LYS A 296 -12.97 -7.64 29.33
C LYS A 296 -13.27 -6.82 28.07
N ALA A 297 -12.27 -6.45 27.27
CA ALA A 297 -12.51 -5.67 26.05
C ALA A 297 -13.21 -6.50 24.96
N CYS A 298 -12.77 -7.75 24.77
CA CYS A 298 -13.36 -8.69 23.82
C CYS A 298 -14.77 -9.13 24.23
N THR A 299 -15.05 -9.40 25.51
CA THR A 299 -16.41 -9.75 25.93
C THR A 299 -17.42 -8.62 25.70
N ALA A 300 -17.03 -7.36 25.95
CA ALA A 300 -17.89 -6.21 25.67
C ALA A 300 -18.15 -6.03 24.17
N ILE A 301 -17.10 -6.16 23.36
CA ILE A 301 -17.19 -6.10 21.90
C ILE A 301 -18.04 -7.25 21.35
N ALA A 302 -17.82 -8.48 21.80
CA ALA A 302 -18.60 -9.65 21.40
C ALA A 302 -20.07 -9.47 21.75
N LYS A 303 -20.38 -8.88 22.91
CA LYS A 303 -21.76 -8.54 23.29
C LYS A 303 -22.40 -7.53 22.34
N ASP A 304 -21.66 -6.50 21.92
CA ASP A 304 -22.14 -5.50 20.95
C ASP A 304 -22.43 -6.13 19.58
N ILE A 305 -21.55 -7.01 19.10
CA ILE A 305 -21.76 -7.77 17.86
C ILE A 305 -22.97 -8.69 18.01
N ALA A 306 -23.05 -9.47 19.10
CA ALA A 306 -24.14 -10.41 19.35
C ALA A 306 -25.50 -9.72 19.39
N ALA A 307 -25.58 -8.51 19.94
CA ALA A 307 -26.81 -7.72 19.92
C ALA A 307 -27.30 -7.37 18.51
N ARG A 308 -26.39 -7.27 17.54
CA ARG A 308 -26.67 -6.94 16.12
C ARG A 308 -26.98 -8.18 15.26
N VAL A 309 -26.64 -9.39 15.71
CA VAL A 309 -27.00 -10.65 15.02
C VAL A 309 -28.51 -10.90 15.12
N ASP A 310 -29.11 -11.35 14.02
CA ASP A 310 -30.49 -11.80 13.96
C ASP A 310 -30.61 -13.27 14.40
N TRP A 311 -30.57 -13.50 15.71
CA TRP A 311 -30.65 -14.83 16.32
C TRP A 311 -31.98 -15.56 16.05
N ASP A 312 -33.00 -14.87 15.56
CA ASP A 312 -34.29 -15.45 15.20
C ASP A 312 -34.30 -16.07 13.79
N ARG A 313 -33.17 -16.04 13.10
CA ARG A 313 -33.01 -16.69 11.81
C ARG A 313 -33.06 -18.22 11.93
N ALA A 314 -33.78 -18.85 11.01
CA ALA A 314 -33.99 -20.31 11.01
C ALA A 314 -32.69 -21.11 10.94
N ASP A 315 -31.67 -20.58 10.26
CA ASP A 315 -30.32 -21.15 10.15
C ASP A 315 -29.47 -21.01 11.43
N LEU A 316 -29.86 -20.13 12.37
CA LEU A 316 -29.11 -19.87 13.61
C LEU A 316 -29.83 -20.38 14.88
N GLN A 317 -31.17 -20.41 14.89
CA GLN A 317 -32.01 -20.65 16.08
C GLN A 317 -31.72 -21.95 16.87
N ASN A 318 -31.05 -22.94 16.27
CA ASN A 318 -30.80 -24.25 16.86
C ASN A 318 -29.32 -24.59 17.02
N THR A 319 -28.43 -23.60 16.97
CA THR A 319 -26.99 -23.83 17.13
C THR A 319 -26.56 -23.69 18.59
N ASP A 320 -25.50 -24.39 18.98
CA ASP A 320 -24.96 -24.32 20.35
C ASP A 320 -24.52 -22.90 20.72
N PHE A 321 -24.01 -22.14 19.74
CA PHE A 321 -23.59 -20.76 19.94
C PHE A 321 -24.77 -19.78 20.07
N ALA A 322 -25.92 -20.03 19.42
CA ALA A 322 -27.14 -19.27 19.70
C ALA A 322 -27.68 -19.55 21.11
N ALA A 323 -27.54 -20.80 21.58
CA ALA A 323 -27.87 -21.15 22.97
C ALA A 323 -26.91 -20.51 23.98
N ALA A 324 -25.62 -20.33 23.64
CA ALA A 324 -24.66 -19.58 24.45
C ALA A 324 -25.09 -18.12 24.64
N TRP A 325 -25.54 -17.46 23.56
CA TRP A 325 -26.08 -16.10 23.63
C TRP A 325 -27.30 -16.00 24.57
N GLN A 326 -28.23 -16.96 24.47
CA GLN A 326 -29.41 -17.00 25.34
C GLN A 326 -29.05 -17.18 26.83
N LYS A 327 -27.91 -17.81 27.13
CA LYS A 327 -27.37 -17.99 28.48
C LYS A 327 -26.54 -16.80 28.98
N GLY A 328 -26.35 -15.77 28.14
CA GLY A 328 -25.58 -14.58 28.46
C GLY A 328 -24.09 -14.70 28.17
N ASP A 329 -23.65 -15.76 27.50
CA ASP A 329 -22.26 -15.97 27.06
C ASP A 329 -22.09 -15.45 25.63
N ALA A 330 -21.81 -14.15 25.52
CA ALA A 330 -21.67 -13.46 24.24
C ALA A 330 -20.41 -13.86 23.46
N GLU A 331 -19.35 -14.25 24.17
CA GLU A 331 -18.05 -14.55 23.57
C GLU A 331 -18.08 -15.90 22.85
N THR A 332 -18.53 -16.95 23.55
CA THR A 332 -18.76 -18.26 22.95
C THR A 332 -19.77 -18.17 21.79
N ALA A 333 -20.80 -17.32 21.94
CA ALA A 333 -21.78 -17.09 20.89
C ALA A 333 -21.16 -16.50 19.61
N ILE A 334 -20.30 -15.48 19.75
CA ILE A 334 -19.68 -14.81 18.60
C ILE A 334 -18.57 -15.66 17.99
N LEU A 335 -17.73 -16.33 18.77
CA LEU A 335 -16.73 -17.27 18.25
C LEU A 335 -17.41 -18.37 17.42
N GLY A 336 -18.46 -19.00 17.97
CA GLY A 336 -19.22 -20.00 17.24
C GLY A 336 -19.94 -19.45 16.00
N PHE A 337 -20.42 -18.21 16.07
CA PHE A 337 -21.03 -17.52 14.92
C PHE A 337 -20.02 -17.23 13.81
N ILE A 338 -18.85 -16.66 14.12
CA ILE A 338 -17.77 -16.41 13.14
C ILE A 338 -17.34 -17.72 12.49
N ARG A 339 -17.13 -18.78 13.28
CA ARG A 339 -16.81 -20.11 12.78
C ARG A 339 -17.88 -20.65 11.84
N HIS A 340 -19.16 -20.46 12.19
CA HIS A 340 -20.28 -20.81 11.31
C HIS A 340 -20.24 -20.01 10.00
N LEU A 341 -19.95 -18.71 10.04
CA LEU A 341 -19.80 -17.90 8.82
C LEU A 341 -18.63 -18.37 7.96
N ARG A 342 -17.52 -18.84 8.54
CA ARG A 342 -16.36 -19.38 7.80
C ARG A 342 -16.64 -20.73 7.15
N GLN A 343 -17.50 -21.55 7.77
CA GLN A 343 -17.81 -22.91 7.29
C GLN A 343 -18.94 -22.96 6.25
N ARG A 344 -19.72 -21.90 6.08
CA ARG A 344 -20.79 -21.89 5.07
C ARG A 344 -20.23 -21.71 3.66
N SER A 345 -20.92 -22.29 2.68
CA SER A 345 -20.56 -22.19 1.26
C SER A 345 -21.20 -21.00 0.53
N THR A 346 -22.17 -20.31 1.14
CA THR A 346 -22.89 -19.18 0.53
C THR A 346 -23.26 -18.14 1.59
N PRO A 347 -23.05 -16.83 1.36
CA PRO A 347 -22.30 -16.23 0.24
C PRO A 347 -20.85 -16.72 0.17
N GLU A 348 -20.27 -16.75 -1.02
CA GLU A 348 -18.86 -17.10 -1.21
C GLU A 348 -18.00 -15.91 -0.77
N LEU A 349 -17.23 -16.13 0.29
CA LEU A 349 -16.42 -15.12 0.95
C LEU A 349 -14.95 -15.38 0.69
N GLY A 350 -14.45 -14.69 -0.32
CA GLY A 350 -13.02 -14.52 -0.51
C GLY A 350 -12.35 -15.64 -1.28
N TYR A 351 -11.03 -15.68 -1.13
CA TYR A 351 -10.16 -16.56 -1.90
C TYR A 351 -10.33 -18.01 -1.48
N PRO A 352 -10.50 -18.95 -2.42
CA PRO A 352 -10.68 -20.34 -2.06
C PRO A 352 -9.34 -20.94 -1.57
N ALA A 353 -9.42 -21.91 -0.65
CA ALA A 353 -8.24 -22.44 0.01
C ALA A 353 -7.26 -23.14 -0.97
N ASP A 354 -7.78 -23.71 -2.06
CA ASP A 354 -6.99 -24.31 -3.13
C ASP A 354 -6.18 -23.27 -3.91
N TYR A 355 -6.75 -22.08 -4.16
CA TYR A 355 -6.01 -20.95 -4.72
C TYR A 355 -4.83 -20.55 -3.85
N ILE A 356 -5.05 -20.40 -2.53
CA ILE A 356 -4.00 -20.00 -1.58
C ILE A 356 -2.88 -21.07 -1.55
N ALA A 357 -3.25 -22.35 -1.56
CA ALA A 357 -2.30 -23.45 -1.62
C ALA A 357 -1.47 -23.44 -2.91
N GLU A 358 -2.12 -23.19 -4.06
CA GLU A 358 -1.43 -23.08 -5.36
C GLU A 358 -0.46 -21.89 -5.38
N LEU A 359 -0.88 -20.72 -4.90
CA LEU A 359 -0.02 -19.53 -4.75
C LEU A 359 1.22 -19.82 -3.90
N ARG A 360 1.04 -20.41 -2.71
CA ARG A 360 2.15 -20.77 -1.80
C ARG A 360 3.13 -21.76 -2.42
N SER A 361 2.62 -22.71 -3.21
CA SER A 361 3.42 -23.73 -3.90
C SER A 361 4.22 -23.16 -5.07
N ASN A 362 3.69 -22.16 -5.77
CA ASN A 362 4.28 -21.63 -7.00
C ASN A 362 5.16 -20.38 -6.77
N ALA A 363 4.96 -19.65 -5.68
CA ALA A 363 5.71 -18.43 -5.37
C ALA A 363 7.22 -18.69 -5.18
N THR A 364 8.05 -17.87 -5.82
CA THR A 364 9.51 -17.91 -5.68
C THR A 364 9.96 -17.42 -4.29
N ASP A 365 11.20 -17.73 -3.92
CA ASP A 365 11.77 -17.28 -2.65
C ASP A 365 11.91 -15.75 -2.61
N GLU A 366 12.22 -15.11 -3.74
CA GLU A 366 12.26 -13.64 -3.84
C GLU A 366 10.89 -13.02 -3.58
N PHE A 367 9.82 -13.58 -4.15
CA PHE A 367 8.46 -13.07 -3.96
C PHE A 367 7.98 -13.25 -2.51
N LYS A 368 8.36 -14.37 -1.87
CA LYS A 368 8.08 -14.60 -0.44
C LYS A 368 8.83 -13.62 0.45
N GLN A 369 10.09 -13.28 0.13
CA GLN A 369 10.86 -12.26 0.86
C GLN A 369 10.26 -10.87 0.68
N GLU A 370 9.84 -10.53 -0.54
CA GLU A 370 9.11 -9.29 -0.84
C GLU A 370 7.81 -9.20 -0.03
N ALA A 371 7.03 -10.28 0.00
CA ALA A 371 5.81 -10.38 0.79
C ALA A 371 6.08 -10.17 2.30
N ALA A 372 7.10 -10.83 2.85
CA ALA A 372 7.46 -10.71 4.26
C ALA A 372 7.88 -9.27 4.62
N ALA A 373 8.70 -8.64 3.79
CA ALA A 373 9.09 -7.24 3.98
C ALA A 373 7.88 -6.29 3.90
N ALA A 374 6.93 -6.57 3.02
CA ALA A 374 5.71 -5.76 2.89
C ALA A 374 4.76 -5.92 4.09
N VAL A 375 4.64 -7.11 4.68
CA VAL A 375 3.88 -7.34 5.92
C VAL A 375 4.52 -6.60 7.09
N ASP A 376 5.83 -6.75 7.29
CA ASP A 376 6.59 -6.09 8.36
C ASP A 376 6.47 -4.55 8.28
N ALA A 377 6.58 -4.00 7.07
CA ALA A 377 6.49 -2.56 6.84
C ALA A 377 5.14 -1.94 7.22
N VAL A 378 4.06 -2.72 7.27
CA VAL A 378 2.70 -2.21 7.56
C VAL A 378 2.16 -2.62 8.92
N TYR A 379 2.79 -3.58 9.60
CA TYR A 379 2.31 -4.13 10.87
C TYR A 379 2.26 -3.09 12.01
N HIS A 380 3.15 -2.10 12.00
CA HIS A 380 3.26 -1.10 13.07
C HIS A 380 2.54 0.23 12.81
N LEU A 381 1.84 0.35 11.69
CA LEU A 381 1.28 1.63 11.25
C LEU A 381 -0.12 1.85 11.84
N ASP A 382 -0.37 3.07 12.36
CA ASP A 382 -1.63 3.46 12.98
C ASP A 382 -2.83 3.26 12.04
N ILE A 383 -3.95 2.80 12.60
CA ILE A 383 -5.21 2.65 11.87
C ILE A 383 -5.89 4.02 11.79
N HIS A 384 -5.56 4.80 10.77
CA HIS A 384 -6.26 6.05 10.48
C HIS A 384 -7.46 5.80 9.56
N GLY A 385 -8.67 6.05 10.07
CA GLY A 385 -9.84 6.30 9.23
C GLY A 385 -9.79 7.73 8.69
N GLY A 386 -9.94 7.92 7.38
CA GLY A 386 -9.87 9.24 6.73
C GLY A 386 -10.49 9.25 5.32
N ASP A 387 -10.80 10.46 4.81
CA ASP A 387 -11.62 10.72 3.60
C ASP A 387 -11.07 10.17 2.27
N HIS A 388 -9.83 9.70 2.28
CA HIS A 388 -9.23 8.86 1.24
C HIS A 388 -8.19 8.00 1.96
N PRO A 389 -8.53 6.77 2.40
CA PRO A 389 -7.51 5.83 2.76
C PRO A 389 -6.98 5.31 1.43
N ASP A 390 -5.99 6.01 0.88
CA ASP A 390 -5.14 5.46 -0.18
C ASP A 390 -4.36 4.23 0.31
N GLY A 391 -4.65 3.70 1.51
CA GLY A 391 -4.26 2.37 1.92
C GLY A 391 -2.78 2.12 1.84
N ARG A 392 -1.98 3.18 1.94
CA ARG A 392 -0.54 3.03 2.07
C ARG A 392 -0.29 2.87 3.54
N GLY A 393 -0.20 1.61 3.94
CA GLY A 393 0.42 1.26 5.21
C GLY A 393 -0.51 0.74 6.30
N THR A 394 -1.49 -0.12 6.01
CA THR A 394 -2.07 -1.00 7.05
C THR A 394 -2.40 -2.37 6.44
N LEU A 395 -2.59 -3.39 7.28
CA LEU A 395 -3.01 -4.72 6.84
C LEU A 395 -4.34 -4.75 6.06
N LEU A 396 -5.23 -3.76 6.25
CA LEU A 396 -6.50 -3.65 5.49
C LEU A 396 -6.31 -3.46 3.99
N THR A 397 -5.15 -2.98 3.58
CA THR A 397 -4.92 -2.46 2.24
C THR A 397 -3.75 -3.13 1.54
N LEU A 398 -3.02 -3.98 2.27
CA LEU A 398 -1.95 -4.82 1.75
C LEU A 398 -2.46 -5.72 0.60
N TYR A 399 -1.55 -5.95 -0.34
CA TYR A 399 -1.79 -6.81 -1.49
C TYR A 399 -2.13 -8.25 -1.04
N PRO A 400 -3.21 -8.90 -1.54
CA PRO A 400 -3.66 -10.19 -1.03
C PRO A 400 -2.60 -11.29 -1.08
N ALA A 401 -1.81 -11.36 -2.14
CA ALA A 401 -0.77 -12.38 -2.25
C ALA A 401 0.30 -12.22 -1.17
N TYR A 402 0.66 -10.99 -0.77
CA TYR A 402 1.60 -10.78 0.33
C TYR A 402 1.04 -11.27 1.65
N LEU A 403 -0.24 -10.99 1.94
CA LEU A 403 -0.92 -11.54 3.12
C LEU A 403 -0.93 -13.08 3.10
N HIS A 404 -1.29 -13.67 1.96
CA HIS A 404 -1.38 -15.13 1.81
C HIS A 404 -0.03 -15.85 1.92
N LEU A 405 1.06 -15.19 1.52
CA LEU A 405 2.40 -15.76 1.51
C LEU A 405 3.16 -15.58 2.83
N ALA A 406 2.95 -14.49 3.55
CA ALA A 406 3.84 -14.10 4.64
C ALA A 406 3.17 -13.74 5.97
N ALA A 407 1.88 -13.42 6.02
CA ALA A 407 1.23 -13.05 7.28
C ALA A 407 1.08 -14.26 8.21
N THR A 408 1.38 -14.05 9.49
CA THR A 408 1.39 -15.05 10.56
C THR A 408 0.26 -14.80 11.57
N ALA A 409 0.03 -15.75 12.48
CA ALA A 409 -0.94 -15.57 13.57
C ALA A 409 -0.65 -14.33 14.42
N LYS A 410 0.63 -14.09 14.71
CA LYS A 410 1.09 -12.89 15.44
C LYS A 410 0.68 -11.59 14.74
N ASP A 411 0.74 -11.55 13.41
CA ASP A 411 0.37 -10.37 12.64
C ASP A 411 -1.14 -10.07 12.74
N PHE A 412 -1.97 -11.12 12.73
CA PHE A 412 -3.43 -10.99 12.87
C PHE A 412 -3.86 -10.64 14.29
N ASP A 413 -3.23 -11.26 15.29
CA ASP A 413 -3.52 -10.99 16.70
C ASP A 413 -3.07 -9.57 17.07
N GLY A 414 -1.87 -9.15 16.67
CA GLY A 414 -1.39 -7.78 16.89
C GLY A 414 -2.24 -6.72 16.19
N TYR A 415 -2.73 -7.00 14.99
CA TYR A 415 -3.69 -6.12 14.31
C TYR A 415 -5.01 -5.98 15.08
N SER A 416 -5.49 -7.08 15.67
CA SER A 416 -6.70 -7.13 16.49
C SER A 416 -6.55 -6.30 17.76
N GLU A 417 -5.40 -6.42 18.43
CA GLU A 417 -5.03 -5.62 19.60
C GLU A 417 -4.98 -4.12 19.27
N GLN A 418 -4.37 -3.77 18.14
CA GLN A 418 -4.31 -2.40 17.66
C GLN A 418 -5.70 -1.82 17.39
N LEU A 419 -6.59 -2.58 16.74
CA LEU A 419 -7.98 -2.18 16.51
C LEU A 419 -8.72 -1.88 17.81
N ILE A 420 -8.55 -2.72 18.83
CA ILE A 420 -9.15 -2.51 20.15
C ILE A 420 -8.58 -1.25 20.81
N ALA A 421 -7.26 -1.07 20.78
CA ALA A 421 -6.59 0.11 21.34
C ALA A 421 -7.05 1.41 20.65
N ASP A 422 -7.34 1.35 19.35
CA ASP A 422 -7.83 2.47 18.55
C ASP A 422 -9.36 2.60 18.54
N ARG A 423 -10.11 1.89 19.40
CA ARG A 423 -11.59 1.93 19.42
C ARG A 423 -12.15 3.34 19.55
N ASP A 424 -11.53 4.18 20.38
CA ASP A 424 -11.92 5.58 20.54
C ASP A 424 -11.66 6.44 19.29
N ARG A 425 -11.01 5.91 18.25
CA ARG A 425 -10.74 6.61 16.98
C ARG A 425 -11.57 6.10 15.82
N TRP A 426 -12.27 4.97 15.95
CA TRP A 426 -13.11 4.40 14.88
C TRP A 426 -14.10 5.40 14.30
N HIS A 427 -14.60 6.30 15.15
CA HIS A 427 -15.55 7.35 14.80
C HIS A 427 -15.01 8.45 13.86
N ARG A 428 -13.70 8.48 13.60
CA ARG A 428 -13.06 9.49 12.73
C ARG A 428 -13.15 9.14 11.25
N SER A 429 -13.48 7.89 10.92
CA SER A 429 -13.66 7.46 9.53
C SER A 429 -15.04 7.84 9.01
N ALA A 430 -15.09 8.41 7.80
CA ALA A 430 -16.35 8.88 7.19
C ALA A 430 -16.70 8.19 5.87
N ILE A 431 -15.73 7.62 5.15
CA ILE A 431 -15.86 7.10 3.78
C ILE A 431 -14.88 5.92 3.56
N HIS A 432 -15.25 4.92 2.74
CA HIS A 432 -14.45 3.77 2.27
C HIS A 432 -14.00 2.69 3.28
N THR A 433 -14.21 2.84 4.59
CA THR A 433 -13.87 1.81 5.60
C THR A 433 -14.57 0.50 5.34
N SER A 434 -15.89 0.51 5.09
CA SER A 434 -16.66 -0.73 4.91
C SER A 434 -16.16 -1.56 3.73
N VAL A 435 -15.74 -0.93 2.62
CA VAL A 435 -15.18 -1.65 1.49
C VAL A 435 -13.82 -2.26 1.84
N HIS A 436 -12.92 -1.52 2.50
CA HIS A 436 -11.61 -2.04 2.89
C HIS A 436 -11.71 -3.18 3.91
N VAL A 437 -12.59 -3.07 4.91
CA VAL A 437 -12.76 -4.15 5.89
C VAL A 437 -13.42 -5.38 5.25
N CYS A 438 -14.42 -5.21 4.38
CA CYS A 438 -14.97 -6.35 3.63
C CYS A 438 -13.90 -7.03 2.76
N ASN A 439 -13.04 -6.25 2.10
CA ASN A 439 -11.94 -6.78 1.30
C ASN A 439 -10.91 -7.50 2.17
N TYR A 440 -10.56 -6.95 3.32
CA TYR A 440 -9.70 -7.61 4.30
C TYR A 440 -10.28 -8.95 4.74
N LEU A 441 -11.57 -8.99 5.11
CA LEU A 441 -12.26 -10.21 5.48
C LEU A 441 -12.22 -11.25 4.36
N GLN A 442 -12.44 -10.85 3.09
CA GLN A 442 -12.29 -11.75 1.94
C GLN A 442 -10.87 -12.33 1.79
N ARG A 443 -9.82 -11.56 2.15
CA ARG A 443 -8.42 -12.01 2.03
C ARG A 443 -8.03 -13.00 3.12
N VAL A 444 -8.49 -12.80 4.34
CA VAL A 444 -8.11 -13.62 5.49
C VAL A 444 -9.08 -14.78 5.75
N TRP A 445 -10.24 -14.81 5.07
CA TRP A 445 -11.34 -15.75 5.35
C TRP A 445 -10.91 -17.22 5.39
N ALA A 446 -10.05 -17.61 4.44
CA ALA A 446 -9.57 -18.98 4.26
C ALA A 446 -8.20 -19.25 4.93
N LEU A 447 -7.59 -18.27 5.61
CA LEU A 447 -6.29 -18.44 6.28
C LEU A 447 -6.45 -19.10 7.64
N GLU A 448 -5.76 -20.21 7.85
CA GLU A 448 -5.71 -20.90 9.15
C GLU A 448 -4.93 -20.08 10.18
N GLU A 449 -3.97 -19.28 9.72
CA GLU A 449 -3.17 -18.38 10.55
C GLU A 449 -4.01 -17.27 11.18
N CYS A 450 -5.15 -16.91 10.58
CA CYS A 450 -6.09 -15.93 11.13
C CYS A 450 -7.14 -16.65 11.99
N SER A 451 -7.01 -16.54 13.31
CA SER A 451 -7.92 -17.18 14.27
C SER A 451 -9.34 -16.59 14.22
N ASP A 452 -10.35 -17.37 14.62
CA ASP A 452 -11.73 -16.86 14.74
C ASP A 452 -11.82 -15.68 15.73
N ALA A 453 -10.96 -15.68 16.76
CA ALA A 453 -10.88 -14.63 17.77
C ALA A 453 -10.32 -13.32 17.21
N ALA A 454 -9.31 -13.39 16.34
CA ALA A 454 -8.74 -12.22 15.65
C ALA A 454 -9.78 -11.48 14.78
N LEU A 455 -10.84 -12.16 14.33
CA LEU A 455 -11.90 -11.52 13.56
C LEU A 455 -12.91 -10.74 14.42
N ILE A 456 -12.95 -10.96 15.74
CA ILE A 456 -13.93 -10.28 16.62
C ILE A 456 -13.78 -8.75 16.56
N PRO A 457 -12.59 -8.16 16.76
CA PRO A 457 -12.43 -6.71 16.68
C PRO A 457 -12.68 -6.16 15.26
N VAL A 458 -12.37 -6.95 14.22
CA VAL A 458 -12.60 -6.58 12.83
C VAL A 458 -14.10 -6.46 12.53
N PHE A 459 -14.92 -7.41 12.99
CA PHE A 459 -16.39 -7.33 12.86
C PHE A 459 -16.96 -6.16 13.66
N ALA A 460 -16.43 -5.90 14.86
CA ALA A 460 -16.84 -4.76 15.66
C ALA A 460 -16.58 -3.43 14.94
N PHE A 461 -15.37 -3.29 14.40
CA PHE A 461 -14.93 -2.13 13.64
C PHE A 461 -15.80 -1.92 12.39
N LEU A 462 -16.06 -2.98 11.63
CA LEU A 462 -16.95 -2.95 10.46
C LEU A 462 -18.35 -2.45 10.83
N LEU A 463 -18.98 -3.04 11.85
CA LEU A 463 -20.36 -2.72 12.21
C LEU A 463 -20.50 -1.31 12.81
N ASP A 464 -19.52 -0.85 13.59
CA ASP A 464 -19.55 0.48 14.19
C ASP A 464 -19.31 1.59 13.15
N THR A 465 -18.36 1.40 12.25
CA THR A 465 -18.08 2.38 11.18
C THR A 465 -19.17 2.40 10.12
N PHE A 466 -19.78 1.24 9.82
CA PHE A 466 -20.83 1.14 8.81
C PHE A 466 -22.04 2.02 9.11
N GLU A 467 -22.48 2.12 10.37
CA GLU A 467 -23.63 2.96 10.73
C GLU A 467 -23.39 4.44 10.36
N ARG A 468 -22.18 4.94 10.62
CA ARG A 468 -21.77 6.32 10.28
C ARG A 468 -21.56 6.51 8.79
N GLU A 469 -20.92 5.54 8.14
CA GLU A 469 -20.74 5.57 6.70
C GLU A 469 -22.08 5.60 5.97
N TRP A 470 -23.06 4.82 6.44
CA TRP A 470 -24.40 4.85 5.92
C TRP A 470 -25.07 6.21 6.13
N GLU A 471 -24.95 6.83 7.31
CA GLU A 471 -25.43 8.20 7.56
C GLU A 471 -24.78 9.22 6.63
N SER A 472 -23.46 9.15 6.44
CA SER A 472 -22.70 9.99 5.51
C SER A 472 -23.20 9.81 4.07
N THR A 473 -23.33 8.56 3.64
CA THR A 473 -23.77 8.17 2.30
C THR A 473 -25.17 8.70 1.96
N VAL A 474 -26.12 8.62 2.90
CA VAL A 474 -27.48 9.14 2.72
C VAL A 474 -27.51 10.66 2.58
N ASN A 475 -26.55 11.38 3.21
CA ASN A 475 -26.47 12.83 3.19
C ASN A 475 -25.59 13.40 2.05
N TRP A 476 -24.77 12.58 1.40
CA TRP A 476 -23.78 13.00 0.41
C TRP A 476 -24.39 13.63 -0.85
N GLY A 477 -25.64 13.29 -1.18
CA GLY A 477 -26.29 13.61 -2.46
C GLY A 477 -26.69 15.08 -2.69
N GLY A 478 -26.60 15.95 -1.68
CA GLY A 478 -27.11 17.31 -1.77
C GLY A 478 -26.07 18.43 -1.97
N GLN A 479 -24.81 18.24 -1.56
CA GLN A 479 -23.91 19.38 -1.33
C GLN A 479 -22.52 19.28 -2.01
N SER A 480 -22.03 18.10 -2.40
CA SER A 480 -20.60 17.92 -2.72
C SER A 480 -20.28 17.73 -4.21
N HIS A 481 -20.93 16.77 -4.89
CA HIS A 481 -20.58 16.35 -6.26
C HIS A 481 -21.77 16.27 -7.25
N GLY A 482 -22.98 16.67 -6.85
CA GLY A 482 -24.17 16.68 -7.71
C GLY A 482 -24.81 15.30 -7.94
N THR A 483 -25.84 15.24 -8.78
CA THR A 483 -26.72 14.07 -8.96
C THR A 483 -26.42 13.24 -10.22
N ASP A 484 -25.39 13.60 -10.98
CA ASP A 484 -25.15 13.09 -12.34
C ASP A 484 -24.19 11.88 -12.41
N GLY A 485 -23.94 11.23 -11.26
CA GLY A 485 -23.00 10.10 -11.11
C GLY A 485 -21.54 10.57 -10.92
N HIS A 486 -20.74 9.84 -10.13
CA HIS A 486 -19.31 10.08 -9.89
C HIS A 486 -18.67 8.78 -9.36
N ASN A 487 -17.41 8.47 -9.70
CA ASN A 487 -16.73 7.24 -9.25
C ASN A 487 -16.80 7.02 -7.72
N TRP A 488 -16.75 8.11 -6.94
CA TRP A 488 -16.85 8.12 -5.49
C TRP A 488 -18.14 7.46 -4.96
N TRP A 489 -19.27 7.61 -5.68
CA TRP A 489 -20.50 6.91 -5.35
C TRP A 489 -20.32 5.39 -5.43
N ILE A 490 -19.61 4.92 -6.45
CA ILE A 490 -19.37 3.49 -6.65
C ILE A 490 -18.52 2.94 -5.50
N HIS A 491 -17.39 3.58 -5.19
CA HIS A 491 -16.49 3.13 -4.12
C HIS A 491 -17.20 2.97 -2.77
N GLN A 492 -17.96 3.98 -2.35
CA GLN A 492 -18.69 3.96 -1.08
C GLN A 492 -19.81 2.91 -1.06
N HIS A 493 -20.58 2.82 -2.15
CA HIS A 493 -21.70 1.89 -2.23
C HIS A 493 -21.28 0.44 -2.41
N THR A 494 -20.09 0.17 -2.97
CA THR A 494 -19.51 -1.18 -3.01
C THR A 494 -19.36 -1.76 -1.60
N GLY A 495 -18.87 -0.98 -0.63
CA GLY A 495 -18.76 -1.44 0.76
C GLY A 495 -20.12 -1.76 1.38
N THR A 496 -21.12 -0.91 1.14
CA THR A 496 -22.50 -1.11 1.63
C THR A 496 -23.18 -2.32 0.97
N TRP A 497 -22.91 -2.59 -0.31
CA TRP A 497 -23.39 -3.79 -0.96
C TRP A 497 -22.70 -5.04 -0.43
N LYS A 498 -21.37 -5.03 -0.34
CA LYS A 498 -20.56 -6.16 0.16
C LYS A 498 -20.99 -6.55 1.57
N ILE A 499 -21.14 -5.62 2.51
CA ILE A 499 -21.56 -5.96 3.88
C ILE A 499 -22.95 -6.63 3.91
N GLY A 500 -23.90 -6.16 3.09
CA GLY A 500 -25.24 -6.76 3.00
C GLY A 500 -25.28 -8.10 2.28
N LEU A 501 -24.41 -8.28 1.28
CA LEU A 501 -24.23 -9.54 0.55
C LEU A 501 -23.55 -10.58 1.42
N PHE A 502 -22.47 -10.19 2.10
CA PHE A 502 -21.59 -11.07 2.86
C PHE A 502 -22.15 -11.43 4.21
N PHE A 503 -22.84 -10.52 4.91
CA PHE A 503 -23.30 -10.78 6.28
C PHE A 503 -24.80 -10.52 6.47
N PRO A 504 -25.67 -11.22 5.72
CA PRO A 504 -27.13 -11.04 5.84
C PRO A 504 -27.70 -11.50 7.19
N GLU A 505 -26.90 -12.18 8.02
CA GLU A 505 -27.24 -12.62 9.38
C GLU A 505 -27.34 -11.47 10.38
N PHE A 506 -26.71 -10.32 10.11
CA PHE A 506 -26.91 -9.13 10.93
C PHE A 506 -28.24 -8.46 10.59
N LYS A 507 -28.90 -7.94 11.63
CA LYS A 507 -30.18 -7.24 11.53
C LYS A 507 -30.08 -6.11 10.51
N ASN A 508 -31.06 -6.05 9.62
CA ASN A 508 -31.21 -5.02 8.59
C ASN A 508 -30.14 -4.97 7.49
N LEU A 509 -29.11 -5.84 7.46
CA LEU A 509 -28.08 -5.76 6.41
C LEU A 509 -28.51 -6.42 5.09
N LYS A 510 -29.32 -7.49 5.16
CA LYS A 510 -29.82 -8.21 3.97
C LYS A 510 -30.51 -7.32 2.92
N ARG A 511 -31.11 -6.20 3.32
CA ARG A 511 -31.78 -5.26 2.38
C ARG A 511 -30.82 -4.66 1.36
N PHE A 512 -29.55 -4.49 1.71
CA PHE A 512 -28.55 -3.89 0.84
C PHE A 512 -28.15 -4.84 -0.29
N GLN A 513 -28.14 -6.16 -0.04
CA GLN A 513 -27.92 -7.17 -1.08
C GLN A 513 -28.88 -7.01 -2.27
N SER A 514 -30.16 -6.73 -1.99
CA SER A 514 -31.20 -6.62 -3.03
C SER A 514 -31.28 -5.24 -3.70
N PHE A 515 -30.91 -4.17 -3.01
CA PHE A 515 -31.04 -2.80 -3.51
C PHE A 515 -29.91 -2.39 -4.47
N TYR A 516 -28.68 -2.76 -4.14
CA TYR A 516 -27.50 -2.20 -4.81
C TYR A 516 -27.28 -2.62 -6.26
N PRO A 517 -27.67 -3.81 -6.72
CA PRO A 517 -27.57 -4.13 -8.15
C PRO A 517 -28.26 -3.08 -9.03
N ASP A 518 -29.52 -2.74 -8.75
CA ASP A 518 -30.26 -1.70 -9.47
C ASP A 518 -29.59 -0.32 -9.38
N TYR A 519 -28.99 -0.02 -8.23
CA TYR A 519 -28.25 1.23 -8.01
C TYR A 519 -27.00 1.30 -8.91
N PHE A 520 -26.16 0.26 -8.93
CA PHE A 520 -24.96 0.23 -9.79
C PHE A 520 -25.32 0.28 -11.26
N GLU A 521 -26.41 -0.36 -11.68
CA GLU A 521 -26.88 -0.27 -13.07
C GLU A 521 -27.31 1.14 -13.46
N ARG A 522 -28.01 1.83 -12.55
CA ARG A 522 -28.35 3.24 -12.71
C ARG A 522 -27.09 4.09 -12.79
N GLU A 523 -26.16 3.94 -11.86
CA GLU A 523 -24.92 4.73 -11.82
C GLU A 523 -24.05 4.50 -13.05
N ALA A 524 -23.86 3.26 -13.52
CA ALA A 524 -23.13 2.97 -14.76
C ALA A 524 -23.75 3.70 -15.97
N SER A 525 -25.08 3.75 -16.04
CA SER A 525 -25.79 4.48 -17.12
C SER A 525 -25.63 6.00 -17.05
N MET A 526 -25.29 6.53 -15.87
CA MET A 526 -25.04 7.95 -15.66
C MET A 526 -23.56 8.28 -15.82
N LEU A 527 -22.64 7.40 -15.43
CA LEU A 527 -21.20 7.62 -15.46
C LEU A 527 -20.59 7.48 -16.85
N PHE A 528 -21.14 6.62 -17.70
CA PHE A 528 -20.60 6.41 -19.04
C PHE A 528 -21.39 7.14 -20.12
N HIS A 529 -20.68 7.62 -21.13
CA HIS A 529 -21.25 7.99 -22.41
C HIS A 529 -21.70 6.71 -23.17
N LYS A 530 -22.50 6.89 -24.23
CA LYS A 530 -23.04 5.77 -25.03
C LYS A 530 -21.97 4.90 -25.71
N ASP A 531 -20.78 5.47 -25.88
CA ASP A 531 -19.57 4.87 -26.45
C ASP A 531 -18.65 4.26 -25.38
N GLY A 532 -19.03 4.31 -24.10
CA GLY A 532 -18.31 3.64 -23.01
C GLY A 532 -17.29 4.51 -22.27
N PHE A 533 -16.97 5.72 -22.75
CA PHE A 533 -16.04 6.58 -22.02
C PHE A 533 -16.67 7.20 -20.77
N THR A 534 -15.87 7.43 -19.72
CA THR A 534 -16.37 8.07 -18.50
C THR A 534 -16.72 9.54 -18.75
N LYS A 535 -17.79 10.04 -18.12
CA LYS A 535 -18.16 11.47 -18.16
C LYS A 535 -17.18 12.35 -17.39
N GLU A 536 -16.33 11.76 -16.54
CA GLU A 536 -15.27 12.45 -15.79
C GLU A 536 -14.17 13.05 -16.67
N CYS A 537 -14.17 12.69 -17.97
CA CYS A 537 -13.29 13.23 -18.98
C CYS A 537 -11.78 13.10 -18.63
N SER A 538 -11.40 11.98 -18.03
CA SER A 538 -10.03 11.59 -17.74
C SER A 538 -9.82 10.11 -18.09
N MET A 539 -8.73 9.80 -18.79
CA MET A 539 -8.37 8.41 -19.11
C MET A 539 -8.04 7.60 -17.84
N GLY A 540 -7.42 8.24 -16.85
CA GLY A 540 -7.08 7.56 -15.59
C GLY A 540 -8.30 7.15 -14.77
N TYR A 541 -9.26 8.06 -14.64
CA TYR A 541 -10.52 7.77 -13.96
C TYR A 541 -11.40 6.81 -14.77
N HIS A 542 -11.27 6.78 -16.09
CA HIS A 542 -11.92 5.78 -16.92
C HIS A 542 -11.44 4.37 -16.58
N ILE A 543 -10.12 4.13 -16.61
CA ILE A 543 -9.48 2.84 -16.31
C ILE A 543 -9.90 2.36 -14.91
N GLY A 544 -9.81 3.24 -13.90
CA GLY A 544 -10.23 2.91 -12.54
C GLY A 544 -11.72 2.57 -12.43
N THR A 545 -12.60 3.35 -13.07
CA THR A 545 -14.05 3.12 -13.03
C THR A 545 -14.45 1.83 -13.75
N ALA A 546 -13.84 1.53 -14.90
CA ALA A 546 -14.07 0.30 -15.63
C ALA A 546 -13.68 -0.92 -14.79
N TYR A 547 -12.53 -0.85 -14.11
CA TYR A 547 -12.08 -1.87 -13.17
C TYR A 547 -13.04 -2.07 -11.99
N LEU A 548 -13.59 -1.00 -11.40
CA LEU A 548 -14.56 -1.12 -10.29
C LEU A 548 -15.81 -1.90 -10.70
N PHE A 549 -16.36 -1.62 -11.88
CA PHE A 549 -17.54 -2.36 -12.36
C PHE A 549 -17.21 -3.81 -12.70
N LEU A 550 -16.01 -4.09 -13.21
CA LEU A 550 -15.52 -5.45 -13.40
C LEU A 550 -15.45 -6.21 -12.07
N SER A 551 -14.91 -5.59 -11.01
CA SER A 551 -14.90 -6.13 -9.64
C SER A 551 -16.32 -6.45 -9.13
N LEU A 552 -17.30 -5.56 -9.37
CA LEU A 552 -18.69 -5.78 -9.00
C LEU A 552 -19.30 -6.98 -9.74
N ILE A 553 -19.01 -7.12 -11.03
CA ILE A 553 -19.45 -8.26 -11.85
C ILE A 553 -18.90 -9.57 -11.29
N ARG A 554 -17.61 -9.61 -10.96
CA ARG A 554 -16.96 -10.80 -10.39
C ARG A 554 -17.59 -11.16 -9.04
N THR A 555 -17.67 -10.19 -8.13
CA THR A 555 -18.34 -10.35 -6.83
C THR A 555 -19.77 -10.89 -6.96
N ALA A 556 -20.52 -10.43 -7.97
CA ALA A 556 -21.84 -10.94 -8.27
C ALA A 556 -21.79 -12.40 -8.76
N HIS A 557 -20.93 -12.72 -9.72
CA HIS A 557 -20.79 -14.06 -10.30
C HIS A 557 -20.45 -15.12 -9.26
N ASP A 558 -19.48 -14.84 -8.39
CA ASP A 558 -19.06 -15.77 -7.32
C ASP A 558 -20.20 -16.03 -6.32
N ASN A 559 -21.12 -15.09 -6.20
CA ASN A 559 -22.29 -15.22 -5.34
C ASN A 559 -23.56 -15.67 -6.08
N GLY A 560 -23.43 -16.17 -7.31
CA GLY A 560 -24.54 -16.64 -8.13
C GLY A 560 -25.52 -15.54 -8.55
N LEU A 561 -25.09 -14.28 -8.48
CA LEU A 561 -25.83 -13.09 -8.89
C LEU A 561 -25.43 -12.65 -10.29
N ARG A 562 -26.33 -11.95 -10.98
CA ARG A 562 -26.09 -11.40 -12.31
C ARG A 562 -26.78 -10.06 -12.48
N PHE A 563 -26.07 -9.11 -13.08
CA PHE A 563 -26.65 -7.85 -13.54
C PHE A 563 -27.46 -8.02 -14.83
N SER A 564 -28.16 -6.96 -15.25
CA SER A 564 -28.89 -6.93 -16.52
C SER A 564 -27.97 -6.93 -17.74
N ASP A 565 -28.46 -7.38 -18.89
CA ASP A 565 -27.70 -7.37 -20.15
C ASP A 565 -27.25 -5.95 -20.55
N LYS A 566 -28.09 -4.95 -20.25
CA LYS A 566 -27.78 -3.55 -20.50
C LYS A 566 -26.54 -3.09 -19.71
N PHE A 567 -26.38 -3.59 -18.48
CA PHE A 567 -25.21 -3.29 -17.67
C PHE A 567 -23.94 -3.88 -18.31
N TYR A 568 -23.99 -5.16 -18.70
CA TYR A 568 -22.87 -5.81 -19.41
C TYR A 568 -22.54 -5.10 -20.74
N ASP A 569 -23.53 -4.61 -21.47
CA ASP A 569 -23.29 -3.83 -22.70
C ASP A 569 -22.54 -2.51 -22.41
N ILE A 570 -22.88 -1.84 -21.30
CA ILE A 570 -22.22 -0.59 -20.89
C ILE A 570 -20.78 -0.88 -20.44
N THR A 571 -20.59 -1.85 -19.56
CA THR A 571 -19.28 -2.18 -19.01
C THR A 571 -18.36 -2.81 -20.04
N LYS A 572 -18.89 -3.57 -21.01
CA LYS A 572 -18.12 -4.04 -22.16
C LYS A 572 -17.62 -2.88 -23.02
N LYS A 573 -18.46 -1.89 -23.32
CA LYS A 573 -18.01 -0.71 -24.07
C LYS A 573 -16.96 0.08 -23.31
N ALA A 574 -17.10 0.22 -22.00
CA ALA A 574 -16.09 0.83 -21.16
C ALA A 574 -14.76 0.04 -21.24
N ALA A 575 -14.81 -1.29 -21.13
CA ALA A 575 -13.64 -2.14 -21.34
C ALA A 575 -13.02 -1.99 -22.74
N ASP A 576 -13.84 -1.81 -23.78
CA ASP A 576 -13.35 -1.70 -25.15
C ASP A 576 -12.57 -0.39 -25.41
N VAL A 577 -12.87 0.68 -24.67
CA VAL A 577 -12.13 1.95 -24.78
C VAL A 577 -10.65 1.76 -24.48
N GLU A 578 -10.31 0.96 -23.45
CA GLU A 578 -8.91 0.81 -23.01
C GLU A 578 -8.01 0.26 -24.12
N TRP A 579 -8.46 -0.76 -24.85
CA TRP A 579 -7.69 -1.29 -25.99
C TRP A 579 -7.77 -0.35 -27.20
N GLN A 580 -8.90 0.34 -27.43
CA GLN A 580 -9.06 1.25 -28.58
C GLN A 580 -8.11 2.46 -28.52
N PHE A 581 -7.84 2.97 -27.31
CA PHE A 581 -6.99 4.13 -27.10
C PHE A 581 -5.58 3.79 -26.64
N MET A 582 -5.23 2.51 -26.52
CA MET A 582 -3.90 2.09 -26.08
C MET A 582 -2.78 2.67 -26.96
N THR A 583 -1.87 3.39 -26.31
CA THR A 583 -0.69 3.99 -26.94
C THR A 583 0.34 2.91 -27.31
N PRO A 584 1.25 3.16 -28.28
CA PRO A 584 2.20 2.15 -28.76
C PRO A 584 3.16 1.60 -27.69
N ASN A 585 3.37 2.31 -26.59
CA ASN A 585 4.18 1.85 -25.46
C ASN A 585 3.43 0.89 -24.50
N GLY A 586 2.13 0.67 -24.70
CA GLY A 586 1.28 -0.19 -23.86
C GLY A 586 0.53 0.56 -22.75
N ASN A 587 0.41 1.88 -22.84
CA ASN A 587 -0.25 2.74 -21.85
C ASN A 587 -1.55 3.36 -22.44
N ALA A 588 -2.08 4.41 -21.81
CA ALA A 588 -3.19 5.22 -22.30
C ALA A 588 -2.76 6.68 -22.58
N PRO A 589 -3.49 7.46 -23.41
CA PRO A 589 -3.21 8.88 -23.63
C PRO A 589 -3.46 9.71 -22.35
N TRP A 590 -2.66 10.74 -22.13
CA TRP A 590 -2.68 11.50 -20.87
C TRP A 590 -3.68 12.66 -20.90
N PHE A 591 -4.98 12.33 -20.95
CA PHE A 591 -6.05 13.33 -20.89
C PHE A 591 -6.62 13.47 -19.47
N GLY A 592 -6.77 14.72 -19.02
CA GLY A 592 -7.26 15.07 -17.68
C GLY A 592 -6.32 14.63 -16.58
N ASP A 593 -6.88 14.30 -15.41
CA ASP A 593 -6.15 13.76 -14.26
C ASP A 593 -5.67 12.32 -14.53
N CYS A 594 -4.65 12.20 -15.37
CA CYS A 594 -4.07 10.96 -15.85
C CYS A 594 -2.58 10.90 -15.49
N HIS A 595 -2.04 9.70 -15.36
CA HIS A 595 -0.62 9.43 -15.13
C HIS A 595 -0.24 8.09 -15.77
N PHE A 596 1.00 7.63 -15.59
CA PHE A 596 1.46 6.36 -16.14
C PHE A 596 0.75 5.17 -15.47
N PHE A 597 0.11 4.28 -16.26
CA PHE A 597 -0.73 3.19 -15.76
C PHE A 597 -0.20 1.79 -16.06
N SER A 598 1.04 1.57 -16.52
CA SER A 598 1.56 0.19 -16.62
C SER A 598 2.02 -0.28 -15.24
N PRO A 599 1.60 -1.48 -14.74
CA PRO A 599 0.89 -2.55 -15.44
C PRO A 599 -0.66 -2.62 -15.22
N TYR A 600 -1.32 -1.55 -14.72
CA TYR A 600 -2.79 -1.52 -14.53
C TYR A 600 -3.60 -1.85 -15.77
N VAL A 601 -3.27 -1.21 -16.90
CA VAL A 601 -4.01 -1.42 -18.16
C VAL A 601 -3.87 -2.86 -18.63
N GLU A 602 -2.72 -3.51 -18.41
CA GLU A 602 -2.52 -4.92 -18.77
C GLU A 602 -3.52 -5.83 -18.06
N ASN A 603 -3.62 -5.70 -16.74
CA ASN A 603 -4.51 -6.55 -15.93
C ASN A 603 -5.96 -6.36 -16.37
N ASN A 604 -6.37 -5.11 -16.60
CA ASN A 604 -7.69 -4.82 -17.12
C ASN A 604 -7.95 -5.51 -18.46
N LEU A 605 -7.05 -5.38 -19.44
CA LEU A 605 -7.21 -6.05 -20.74
C LEU A 605 -7.31 -7.57 -20.61
N CYS A 606 -6.46 -8.14 -19.76
CA CYS A 606 -6.44 -9.54 -19.41
C CYS A 606 -7.80 -10.00 -18.82
N GLU A 607 -8.32 -9.28 -17.83
CA GLU A 607 -9.62 -9.59 -17.21
C GLU A 607 -10.79 -9.35 -18.17
N PHE A 608 -10.76 -8.30 -18.99
CA PHE A 608 -11.78 -8.03 -19.99
C PHE A 608 -11.82 -9.09 -21.08
N ALA A 609 -10.65 -9.59 -21.51
CA ALA A 609 -10.57 -10.71 -22.41
C ALA A 609 -11.23 -11.94 -21.78
N ALA A 610 -10.88 -12.28 -20.53
CA ALA A 610 -11.46 -13.42 -19.83
C ALA A 610 -12.98 -13.31 -19.60
N LEU A 611 -13.47 -12.12 -19.22
CA LEU A 611 -14.87 -11.90 -18.88
C LEU A 611 -15.76 -11.77 -20.13
N TYR A 612 -15.33 -11.00 -21.13
CA TYR A 612 -16.13 -10.65 -22.31
C TYR A 612 -15.75 -11.41 -23.58
N GLY A 613 -14.70 -12.22 -23.55
CA GLY A 613 -14.16 -12.87 -24.75
C GLY A 613 -13.51 -11.89 -25.72
N SER A 614 -12.94 -10.78 -25.22
CA SER A 614 -12.36 -9.72 -26.06
C SER A 614 -11.03 -10.15 -26.71
N SER A 615 -11.09 -10.54 -27.97
CA SER A 615 -9.93 -10.96 -28.76
C SER A 615 -8.90 -9.83 -28.97
N GLU A 616 -9.38 -8.60 -29.13
CA GLU A 616 -8.58 -7.39 -29.31
C GLU A 616 -7.82 -7.03 -28.03
N ALA A 617 -8.49 -7.09 -26.87
CA ALA A 617 -7.86 -6.85 -25.58
C ALA A 617 -6.74 -7.88 -25.32
N LYS A 618 -6.99 -9.16 -25.60
CA LYS A 618 -5.97 -10.22 -25.49
C LYS A 618 -4.78 -9.96 -26.42
N TYR A 619 -5.05 -9.61 -27.68
CA TYR A 619 -3.98 -9.31 -28.63
C TYR A 619 -3.06 -8.18 -28.14
N LEU A 620 -3.61 -7.08 -27.63
CA LEU A 620 -2.78 -5.97 -27.14
C LEU A 620 -2.06 -6.32 -25.85
N ALA A 621 -2.69 -7.05 -24.93
CA ALA A 621 -2.03 -7.54 -23.72
C ALA A 621 -0.80 -8.42 -24.06
N GLU A 622 -0.87 -9.23 -25.12
CA GLU A 622 0.22 -10.12 -25.55
C GLU A 622 1.29 -9.43 -26.43
N THR A 623 0.95 -8.35 -27.14
CA THR A 623 1.83 -7.76 -28.17
C THR A 623 2.43 -6.41 -27.80
N LEU A 624 1.70 -5.59 -27.06
CA LEU A 624 2.10 -4.22 -26.72
C LEU A 624 2.60 -4.07 -25.31
N ILE A 625 2.82 -5.14 -24.54
CA ILE A 625 3.28 -5.07 -23.14
C ILE A 625 4.45 -6.06 -22.99
N PRO A 626 5.70 -5.60 -22.75
CA PRO A 626 6.89 -6.41 -22.98
C PRO A 626 7.25 -7.12 -21.67
N ASN A 627 7.15 -8.46 -21.64
CA ASN A 627 7.22 -9.25 -20.41
C ASN A 627 6.15 -8.76 -19.41
N PRO A 628 4.92 -9.30 -19.48
CA PRO A 628 3.92 -8.97 -18.48
C PRO A 628 4.54 -9.13 -17.09
N PRO A 629 4.35 -8.18 -16.17
CA PRO A 629 4.66 -8.23 -14.77
C PRO A 629 4.95 -9.54 -14.09
N ARG A 630 4.18 -10.55 -14.46
CA ARG A 630 3.93 -11.79 -13.74
C ARG A 630 5.26 -12.38 -13.30
N GLN A 631 5.52 -12.26 -12.00
CA GLN A 631 6.65 -12.95 -11.42
C GLN A 631 6.39 -14.45 -11.61
N ALA A 632 7.44 -15.24 -11.78
CA ALA A 632 7.29 -16.67 -12.02
C ALA A 632 6.45 -17.31 -10.90
N GLY A 633 5.31 -17.91 -11.24
CA GLY A 633 4.40 -18.56 -10.27
C GLY A 633 3.15 -17.77 -9.89
N GLU A 634 3.01 -16.52 -10.35
CA GLU A 634 1.79 -15.73 -10.13
C GLU A 634 0.67 -16.18 -11.08
N MET A 635 -0.47 -16.58 -10.51
CA MET A 635 -1.68 -16.87 -11.29
C MET A 635 -2.23 -15.56 -11.88
N MET A 636 -3.02 -15.62 -12.95
CA MET A 636 -3.71 -14.44 -13.48
C MET A 636 -4.86 -14.03 -12.57
N ILE A 637 -4.48 -13.55 -11.40
CA ILE A 637 -5.35 -13.02 -10.37
C ILE A 637 -4.60 -11.87 -9.72
N ASP A 638 -5.26 -10.72 -9.76
CA ASP A 638 -5.12 -9.63 -8.82
C ASP A 638 -3.70 -9.09 -8.75
N ARG A 639 -3.36 -8.09 -9.58
CA ARG A 639 -2.16 -7.29 -9.32
C ARG A 639 -2.50 -5.98 -8.65
N LEU A 640 -3.73 -5.50 -8.79
CA LEU A 640 -4.03 -4.11 -8.49
C LEU A 640 -5.46 -3.94 -7.96
N HIS A 641 -5.51 -3.61 -6.67
CA HIS A 641 -6.59 -2.89 -6.01
C HIS A 641 -7.83 -3.68 -5.59
N HIS A 642 -7.82 -3.90 -4.28
CA HIS A 642 -8.91 -3.90 -3.31
C HIS A 642 -10.03 -4.92 -3.45
N GLN A 643 -10.63 -5.22 -4.60
CA GLN A 643 -12.00 -5.75 -4.60
C GLN A 643 -12.22 -7.14 -5.19
N CYS A 644 -11.16 -7.88 -5.52
CA CYS A 644 -11.22 -9.23 -6.10
C CYS A 644 -11.55 -10.34 -5.09
N THR A 645 -12.06 -11.44 -5.65
CA THR A 645 -12.67 -12.59 -4.96
C THR A 645 -11.88 -13.89 -5.09
N GLY A 646 -10.76 -13.88 -5.82
CA GLY A 646 -9.89 -15.07 -5.94
C GLY A 646 -10.27 -16.09 -7.01
N GLU A 647 -11.25 -15.82 -7.88
CA GLU A 647 -11.50 -16.71 -9.04
C GLU A 647 -10.31 -16.71 -10.00
N ASN A 648 -9.73 -17.89 -10.27
CA ASN A 648 -8.70 -18.06 -11.30
C ASN A 648 -9.31 -18.00 -12.70
N ILE A 649 -9.14 -16.85 -13.35
CA ILE A 649 -9.66 -16.60 -14.70
C ILE A 649 -8.67 -16.99 -15.81
N GLN A 650 -7.49 -17.52 -15.49
CA GLN A 650 -6.46 -17.88 -16.48
C GLN A 650 -7.02 -18.82 -17.56
N GLY A 651 -7.79 -19.84 -17.17
CA GLY A 651 -8.40 -20.77 -18.12
C GLY A 651 -9.40 -20.09 -19.07
N LYS A 652 -10.16 -19.09 -18.59
CA LYS A 652 -11.07 -18.28 -19.44
C LYS A 652 -10.26 -17.42 -20.41
N TYR A 653 -9.18 -16.79 -19.94
CA TYR A 653 -8.28 -16.00 -20.77
C TYR A 653 -7.59 -16.83 -21.85
N ASP A 654 -7.05 -18.00 -21.49
CA ASP A 654 -6.36 -18.91 -22.42
C ASP A 654 -7.27 -19.37 -23.55
N ALA A 655 -8.55 -19.57 -23.26
CA ALA A 655 -9.56 -19.95 -24.24
C ALA A 655 -9.87 -18.86 -25.28
N VAL A 656 -9.59 -17.59 -25.00
CA VAL A 656 -9.79 -16.48 -25.95
C VAL A 656 -8.72 -16.56 -27.03
N ILE A 657 -9.14 -16.43 -28.29
CA ILE A 657 -8.20 -16.34 -29.42
C ILE A 657 -7.84 -14.87 -29.62
N ALA A 658 -6.56 -14.54 -29.48
CA ALA A 658 -6.04 -13.19 -29.74
C ALA A 658 -6.26 -12.80 -31.21
N LYS A 659 -6.74 -11.57 -31.45
CA LYS A 659 -6.92 -11.03 -32.80
C LYS A 659 -6.55 -9.55 -32.85
N GLU A 660 -5.67 -9.19 -33.79
CA GLU A 660 -5.37 -7.79 -34.07
C GLU A 660 -6.65 -7.02 -34.43
N PRO A 661 -6.87 -5.82 -33.86
CA PRO A 661 -8.06 -5.03 -34.19
C PRO A 661 -8.07 -4.66 -35.68
N SER A 662 -9.22 -4.83 -36.33
CA SER A 662 -9.35 -4.61 -37.78
C SER A 662 -9.31 -3.13 -38.20
N SER A 663 -9.59 -2.23 -37.25
CA SER A 663 -9.58 -0.79 -37.48
C SER A 663 -8.33 -0.18 -36.82
N LEU A 664 -7.75 0.82 -37.48
CA LEU A 664 -6.64 1.59 -36.92
C LEU A 664 -7.12 2.77 -36.09
N ASP A 665 -8.18 3.44 -36.54
CA ASP A 665 -8.64 4.68 -35.92
C ASP A 665 -9.98 4.46 -35.20
N PHE A 666 -10.18 5.18 -34.10
CA PHE A 666 -11.42 5.11 -33.31
C PHE A 666 -11.93 6.51 -33.00
N ALA A 667 -13.26 6.62 -32.94
CA ALA A 667 -13.98 7.83 -32.58
C ALA A 667 -15.03 7.51 -31.51
N LEU A 668 -14.79 7.99 -30.30
CA LEU A 668 -15.77 8.03 -29.23
C LEU A 668 -16.56 9.33 -29.38
N GLN A 669 -17.53 9.32 -30.30
CA GLN A 669 -18.23 10.54 -30.72
C GLN A 669 -19.07 11.20 -29.60
N SER A 670 -19.60 10.40 -28.66
CA SER A 670 -20.45 10.92 -27.59
C SER A 670 -19.64 11.54 -26.45
N SER A 671 -18.44 11.03 -26.20
CA SER A 671 -17.51 11.56 -25.19
C SER A 671 -16.52 12.57 -25.77
N GLY A 672 -16.27 12.53 -27.07
CA GLY A 672 -15.42 13.44 -27.80
C GLY A 672 -13.95 13.04 -27.78
N TYR A 673 -13.59 11.79 -28.04
CA TYR A 673 -12.19 11.37 -28.15
C TYR A 673 -11.94 10.65 -29.48
N TYR A 674 -10.82 10.97 -30.12
CA TYR A 674 -10.51 10.46 -31.45
C TYR A 674 -9.04 10.04 -31.50
N CYS A 675 -8.73 8.86 -32.02
CA CYS A 675 -7.37 8.39 -32.18
C CYS A 675 -7.10 7.91 -33.62
N MET A 676 -5.88 8.09 -34.09
CA MET A 676 -5.41 7.67 -35.40
C MET A 676 -4.00 7.06 -35.29
N ARG A 677 -3.73 5.98 -36.03
CA ARG A 677 -2.43 5.28 -35.93
C ARG A 677 -1.97 4.60 -37.23
N THR A 678 -0.68 4.29 -37.35
CA THR A 678 -0.15 3.53 -38.49
C THR A 678 -0.50 2.04 -38.41
N ASP A 679 -0.31 1.42 -37.24
CA ASP A 679 -0.51 0.00 -36.98
C ASP A 679 -0.61 -0.24 -35.46
N TRP A 680 -0.79 -1.49 -35.03
CA TRP A 680 -0.84 -1.89 -33.62
C TRP A 680 0.51 -2.30 -33.03
N THR A 681 1.63 -1.97 -33.68
CA THR A 681 2.97 -2.31 -33.20
C THR A 681 3.49 -1.27 -32.21
N ARG A 682 4.54 -1.64 -31.47
CA ARG A 682 5.28 -0.72 -30.59
C ARG A 682 5.98 0.42 -31.31
N SER A 683 6.16 0.32 -32.63
CA SER A 683 6.76 1.37 -33.47
C SER A 683 5.73 2.27 -34.15
N ALA A 684 4.43 2.13 -33.81
CA ALA A 684 3.39 2.89 -34.46
C ALA A 684 3.55 4.39 -34.25
N ASN A 685 3.30 5.15 -35.31
CA ASN A 685 2.88 6.53 -35.18
C ASN A 685 1.44 6.53 -34.65
N PHE A 686 1.16 7.36 -33.64
CA PHE A 686 -0.14 7.44 -32.98
C PHE A 686 -0.46 8.89 -32.63
N ALA A 687 -1.69 9.32 -32.80
CA ALA A 687 -2.18 10.59 -32.27
C ALA A 687 -3.58 10.41 -31.71
N ALA A 688 -3.86 11.05 -30.57
CA ALA A 688 -5.18 11.15 -29.99
C ALA A 688 -5.52 12.61 -29.68
N ILE A 689 -6.78 12.98 -29.88
CA ILE A 689 -7.28 14.35 -29.65
C ILE A 689 -8.54 14.34 -28.78
N GLU A 690 -8.56 15.21 -27.78
CA GLU A 690 -9.69 15.38 -26.86
C GLU A 690 -10.60 16.54 -27.30
N ALA A 691 -11.83 16.22 -27.66
CA ALA A 691 -12.93 17.14 -27.96
C ALA A 691 -14.09 16.95 -26.97
N SER A 692 -13.79 16.67 -25.70
CA SER A 692 -14.80 16.47 -24.67
C SER A 692 -15.44 17.80 -24.23
N ALA A 693 -16.73 17.77 -23.90
CA ALA A 693 -17.39 18.95 -23.34
C ALA A 693 -16.90 19.22 -21.92
N ARG A 694 -16.69 20.49 -21.58
CA ARG A 694 -16.15 20.93 -20.29
C ARG A 694 -17.15 21.77 -19.52
N GLY A 695 -17.06 21.73 -18.19
CA GLY A 695 -17.85 22.59 -17.29
C GLY A 695 -19.18 22.01 -16.81
N LYS A 696 -19.51 20.77 -17.17
CA LYS A 696 -20.62 20.03 -16.53
C LYS A 696 -20.20 19.57 -15.13
N VAL A 697 -21.17 19.26 -14.25
CA VAL A 697 -20.88 18.87 -12.85
C VAL A 697 -19.95 17.65 -12.77
N VAL A 698 -20.07 16.70 -13.71
CA VAL A 698 -19.29 15.45 -13.78
C VAL A 698 -18.07 15.58 -14.69
N SER A 699 -17.58 16.77 -15.03
CA SER A 699 -16.27 16.89 -15.74
C SER A 699 -15.15 17.24 -14.76
N SER A 700 -15.20 16.71 -13.53
CA SER A 700 -14.31 17.10 -12.43
C SER A 700 -12.84 16.92 -12.81
N HIS A 701 -12.49 15.77 -13.36
CA HIS A 701 -11.10 15.39 -13.64
C HIS A 701 -10.61 15.82 -15.04
N GLY A 702 -11.46 16.52 -15.78
CA GLY A 702 -11.11 17.16 -17.04
C GLY A 702 -10.34 18.47 -16.83
N HIS A 703 -9.47 18.82 -17.77
CA HIS A 703 -8.72 20.08 -17.74
C HIS A 703 -9.34 21.15 -18.67
N SER A 704 -8.94 22.41 -18.57
CA SER A 704 -9.30 23.48 -19.51
C SER A 704 -8.60 23.32 -20.87
N ALA A 705 -8.67 22.13 -21.47
CA ALA A 705 -7.79 21.68 -22.53
C ALA A 705 -8.58 21.10 -23.71
N LEU A 706 -9.45 21.92 -24.31
CA LEU A 706 -10.11 21.52 -25.55
C LEU A 706 -9.07 21.30 -26.65
N PHE A 707 -9.26 20.22 -27.40
CA PHE A 707 -8.41 19.76 -28.48
C PHE A 707 -6.95 19.51 -28.10
N ASP A 708 -6.69 19.13 -26.84
CA ASP A 708 -5.38 18.63 -26.44
C ASP A 708 -4.96 17.44 -27.30
N LEU A 709 -3.68 17.40 -27.66
CA LEU A 709 -3.09 16.45 -28.59
C LEU A 709 -2.05 15.60 -27.88
N HIS A 710 -2.32 14.30 -27.77
CA HIS A 710 -1.33 13.29 -27.43
C HIS A 710 -0.76 12.71 -28.72
N LEU A 711 0.57 12.62 -28.85
CA LEU A 711 1.22 12.13 -30.08
C LEU A 711 2.44 11.29 -29.77
N CYS A 712 2.50 10.11 -30.39
CA CYS A 712 3.67 9.25 -30.42
C CYS A 712 4.27 9.23 -31.84
N SER A 713 5.58 9.46 -31.93
CA SER A 713 6.36 9.30 -33.16
C SER A 713 7.13 8.00 -33.09
N LYS A 714 6.95 7.13 -34.09
CA LYS A 714 7.64 5.83 -34.19
C LYS A 714 7.68 5.05 -32.86
N GLY A 715 6.57 5.03 -32.14
CA GLY A 715 6.44 4.34 -30.85
C GLY A 715 6.78 5.15 -29.59
N ARG A 716 7.53 6.24 -29.73
CA ARG A 716 7.96 7.08 -28.60
C ARG A 716 6.93 8.17 -28.34
N GLU A 717 6.53 8.35 -27.08
CA GLU A 717 5.71 9.49 -26.67
C GLU A 717 6.48 10.80 -26.90
N ILE A 718 5.87 11.73 -27.64
CA ILE A 718 6.45 13.04 -27.96
C ILE A 718 5.63 14.16 -27.35
N LEU A 719 4.32 14.18 -27.61
CA LEU A 719 3.39 15.14 -27.02
C LEU A 719 2.53 14.42 -25.98
N VAL A 720 2.63 14.84 -24.72
CA VAL A 720 1.82 14.29 -23.64
C VAL A 720 1.26 15.40 -22.74
N GLY A 721 0.10 15.16 -22.14
CA GLY A 721 -0.47 16.07 -21.16
C GLY A 721 0.38 16.16 -19.89
N ASN A 722 0.18 17.22 -19.11
CA ASN A 722 0.90 17.44 -17.85
C ASN A 722 0.31 16.69 -16.65
N GLY A 723 -0.61 15.76 -16.88
CA GLY A 723 -1.18 14.86 -15.87
C GLY A 723 -1.87 15.55 -14.70
N LYS A 724 -2.16 14.77 -13.65
CA LYS A 724 -2.97 15.19 -12.49
C LYS A 724 -2.30 16.27 -11.61
N GLY A 725 -1.02 16.13 -11.30
CA GLY A 725 -0.37 16.93 -10.25
C GLY A 725 -0.83 16.61 -8.82
N PRO A 726 -0.45 17.43 -7.82
CA PRO A 726 -0.73 17.15 -6.42
C PRO A 726 -2.24 17.26 -6.08
N ASP A 727 -2.74 16.30 -5.32
CA ASP A 727 -4.08 16.34 -4.73
C ASP A 727 -4.13 17.35 -3.60
N VAL A 728 -4.66 18.53 -3.90
CA VAL A 728 -4.88 19.59 -2.91
C VAL A 728 -6.32 20.06 -2.97
N GLY A 729 -6.92 20.35 -1.81
CA GLY A 729 -8.31 20.76 -1.71
C GLY A 729 -8.57 22.25 -2.01
N ASP A 730 -7.53 23.04 -2.29
CA ASP A 730 -7.68 24.48 -2.52
C ASP A 730 -6.87 25.03 -3.70
N MET A 731 -7.26 26.22 -4.15
CA MET A 731 -6.73 26.94 -5.31
C MET A 731 -5.34 27.57 -5.07
N THR A 732 -4.78 27.44 -3.87
CA THR A 732 -3.50 28.10 -3.55
C THR A 732 -2.30 27.35 -4.11
N ASN A 733 -2.50 26.08 -4.49
CA ASN A 733 -1.47 25.30 -5.15
C ASN A 733 -1.35 25.69 -6.64
N MET A 734 -0.29 26.43 -6.95
CA MET A 734 -0.01 26.91 -8.31
C MET A 734 0.40 25.81 -9.29
N ASP A 735 0.96 24.69 -8.81
CA ASP A 735 1.25 23.52 -9.64
C ASP A 735 -0.05 22.93 -10.19
N ARG A 736 -1.00 22.59 -9.30
CA ARG A 736 -2.31 22.08 -9.70
C ARG A 736 -3.05 23.04 -10.64
N MET A 737 -2.99 24.34 -10.37
CA MET A 737 -3.63 25.36 -11.22
C MET A 737 -3.04 25.46 -12.61
N TRP A 738 -1.71 25.40 -12.70
CA TRP A 738 -1.06 25.39 -14.00
C TRP A 738 -1.39 24.10 -14.77
N ARG A 739 -1.36 22.93 -14.13
CA ARG A 739 -1.64 21.64 -14.82
C ARG A 739 -3.05 21.54 -15.40
N ILE A 740 -4.05 22.18 -14.81
CA ILE A 740 -5.42 22.16 -15.36
C ILE A 740 -5.70 23.32 -16.33
N SER A 741 -4.75 24.25 -16.51
CA SER A 741 -4.85 25.39 -17.45
C SER A 741 -4.76 24.98 -18.92
N THR A 742 -5.20 25.84 -19.83
CA THR A 742 -5.07 25.60 -21.28
C THR A 742 -3.61 25.59 -21.74
N ALA A 743 -2.77 26.48 -21.20
CA ALA A 743 -1.39 26.65 -21.65
C ALA A 743 -0.49 25.45 -21.31
N SER A 744 -0.86 24.62 -20.33
CA SER A 744 -0.15 23.40 -19.96
C SER A 744 -0.54 22.18 -20.82
N HIS A 745 -1.13 22.39 -21.99
CA HIS A 745 -1.56 21.32 -22.90
C HIS A 745 -1.08 21.60 -24.32
N SER A 746 -1.09 20.57 -25.17
CA SER A 746 -0.72 20.69 -26.58
C SER A 746 -1.90 21.24 -27.36
N THR A 747 -2.30 22.49 -27.07
CA THR A 747 -3.43 23.19 -27.66
C THR A 747 -3.12 24.68 -27.87
N ALA A 748 -4.08 25.50 -28.28
CA ALA A 748 -3.83 26.91 -28.58
C ALA A 748 -4.59 27.87 -27.65
N THR A 749 -4.00 29.04 -27.37
CA THR A 749 -4.66 30.12 -26.62
C THR A 749 -4.77 31.43 -27.40
N VAL A 750 -5.77 32.23 -27.05
CA VAL A 750 -5.95 33.62 -27.50
C VAL A 750 -5.77 34.54 -26.30
N ASP A 751 -4.91 35.54 -26.41
CA ASP A 751 -4.64 36.55 -25.37
C ASP A 751 -4.23 35.97 -24.00
N GLY A 752 -3.71 34.74 -23.98
CA GLY A 752 -3.32 34.03 -22.76
C GLY A 752 -4.49 33.49 -21.94
N GLU A 753 -5.69 33.45 -22.51
CA GLU A 753 -6.91 33.11 -21.79
C GLU A 753 -7.25 31.61 -21.86
N GLU A 754 -7.92 31.14 -20.81
CA GLU A 754 -8.43 29.76 -20.68
C GLU A 754 -9.54 29.45 -21.69
N HIS A 755 -9.57 28.22 -22.20
CA HIS A 755 -10.72 27.68 -22.91
C HIS A 755 -11.98 27.72 -22.04
N VAL A 756 -11.85 27.25 -20.80
CA VAL A 756 -12.93 27.31 -19.81
C VAL A 756 -12.38 27.87 -18.50
N PRO A 757 -12.83 29.07 -18.07
CA PRO A 757 -12.33 29.68 -16.84
C PRO A 757 -12.46 28.76 -15.62
N ILE A 758 -11.34 28.58 -14.92
CA ILE A 758 -11.22 27.69 -13.76
C ILE A 758 -11.68 28.46 -12.51
N ARG A 759 -12.73 27.95 -11.84
CA ARG A 759 -13.27 28.55 -10.61
C ARG A 759 -12.59 27.98 -9.38
N LYS A 760 -12.59 26.65 -9.30
CA LYS A 760 -11.99 25.82 -8.25
C LYS A 760 -11.48 24.53 -8.88
N ILE A 761 -10.69 23.75 -8.15
CA ILE A 761 -10.39 22.38 -8.54
C ILE A 761 -11.71 21.65 -8.83
N TYR A 762 -11.76 20.92 -9.94
CA TYR A 762 -12.93 20.20 -10.43
C TYR A 762 -14.14 21.08 -10.83
N ARG A 763 -14.00 22.41 -10.89
CA ARG A 763 -15.12 23.34 -11.12
C ARG A 763 -14.74 24.48 -12.07
N PHE A 764 -15.57 24.67 -13.08
CA PHE A 764 -15.42 25.70 -14.09
C PHE A 764 -16.54 26.73 -13.98
N ASP A 765 -16.29 27.99 -14.38
CA ASP A 765 -17.30 29.06 -14.35
C ASP A 765 -18.22 29.06 -15.58
N ARG A 766 -17.97 28.17 -16.54
CA ARG A 766 -18.75 28.06 -17.79
C ARG A 766 -18.77 26.64 -18.30
N VAL A 767 -19.78 26.33 -19.11
CA VAL A 767 -19.83 25.12 -19.93
C VAL A 767 -19.37 25.47 -21.35
N GLU A 768 -18.44 24.69 -21.87
CA GLU A 768 -18.01 24.78 -23.27
C GLU A 768 -18.20 23.42 -23.93
N THR A 769 -18.90 23.39 -25.07
CA THR A 769 -19.19 22.14 -25.80
C THR A 769 -18.60 22.26 -27.20
N PRO A 770 -17.42 21.64 -27.46
CA PRO A 770 -16.85 21.66 -28.79
C PRO A 770 -17.73 20.87 -29.76
N THR A 771 -17.67 21.23 -31.03
CA THR A 771 -18.31 20.53 -32.14
C THR A 771 -17.24 19.89 -33.01
N VAL A 772 -17.37 18.59 -33.28
CA VAL A 772 -16.53 17.91 -34.29
C VAL A 772 -17.34 17.84 -35.57
N ASP A 773 -16.92 18.63 -36.56
CA ASP A 773 -17.66 18.80 -37.81
C ASP A 773 -17.27 17.80 -38.90
N ASP A 774 -16.10 17.16 -38.79
CA ASP A 774 -15.67 16.10 -39.71
C ASP A 774 -14.67 15.16 -39.02
N TRP A 775 -14.86 13.85 -39.19
CA TRP A 775 -13.95 12.80 -38.81
C TRP A 775 -13.89 11.77 -39.94
N ARG A 776 -12.68 11.45 -40.41
CA ARG A 776 -12.46 10.47 -41.48
C ARG A 776 -11.37 9.51 -41.10
N SER A 777 -11.64 8.23 -41.31
CA SER A 777 -10.70 7.12 -41.16
C SER A 777 -10.62 6.42 -42.50
N GLU A 778 -9.53 6.63 -43.22
CA GLU A 778 -9.30 6.07 -44.57
C GLU A 778 -8.02 5.21 -44.56
N PRO A 779 -7.84 4.27 -45.51
CA PRO A 779 -6.64 3.43 -45.52
C PRO A 779 -5.33 4.20 -45.53
N ASP A 780 -5.26 5.31 -46.28
CA ASP A 780 -4.02 6.09 -46.46
C ASP A 780 -3.92 7.31 -45.53
N PHE A 781 -5.05 7.77 -44.95
CA PHE A 781 -5.06 8.97 -44.11
C PHE A 781 -6.16 8.96 -43.05
N ALA A 782 -6.01 9.82 -42.04
CA ALA A 782 -7.07 10.17 -41.10
C ALA A 782 -7.24 11.69 -41.04
N TYR A 783 -8.43 12.17 -40.71
CA TYR A 783 -8.71 13.60 -40.62
C TYR A 783 -9.68 13.92 -39.48
N PHE A 784 -9.35 14.96 -38.71
CA PHE A 784 -10.18 15.53 -37.66
C PHE A 784 -10.38 17.03 -37.92
N SER A 785 -11.61 17.52 -37.73
CA SER A 785 -11.96 18.95 -37.69
C SER A 785 -12.92 19.21 -36.55
N GLY A 786 -12.50 20.03 -35.58
CA GLY A 786 -13.32 20.43 -34.45
C GLY A 786 -13.21 21.91 -34.14
N SER A 787 -14.32 22.52 -33.72
CA SER A 787 -14.40 23.93 -33.30
C SER A 787 -15.02 24.14 -31.92
N HIS A 788 -14.66 25.23 -31.27
CA HIS A 788 -15.26 25.71 -30.02
C HIS A 788 -15.36 27.25 -30.04
N GLU A 789 -16.13 27.80 -29.12
CA GLU A 789 -16.45 29.24 -29.01
C GLU A 789 -15.92 29.86 -27.70
N ALA A 790 -15.01 29.15 -27.02
CA ALA A 790 -14.40 29.54 -25.75
C ALA A 790 -13.98 31.03 -25.64
N TYR A 791 -13.51 31.63 -26.73
CA TYR A 791 -12.97 32.99 -26.79
C TYR A 791 -13.98 34.05 -27.25
N ASP A 792 -15.25 33.68 -27.49
CA ASP A 792 -16.32 34.64 -27.79
C ASP A 792 -16.60 35.57 -26.57
N ARG A 793 -16.20 35.12 -25.38
CA ARG A 793 -16.30 35.88 -24.12
C ARG A 793 -15.31 37.04 -23.97
N LEU A 794 -14.27 37.09 -24.81
CA LEU A 794 -13.23 38.10 -24.69
C LEU A 794 -13.79 39.50 -24.99
N ALA A 795 -13.15 40.54 -24.46
CA ALA A 795 -13.57 41.92 -24.72
C ALA A 795 -13.54 42.29 -26.21
N SER A 796 -12.57 41.73 -26.96
CA SER A 796 -12.59 41.63 -28.42
C SER A 796 -12.84 40.16 -28.78
N PRO A 797 -14.07 39.76 -29.15
CA PRO A 797 -14.40 38.35 -29.33
C PRO A 797 -13.68 37.67 -30.50
N VAL A 798 -13.16 36.47 -30.23
CA VAL A 798 -12.80 35.47 -31.24
C VAL A 798 -13.89 34.40 -31.22
N SER A 799 -14.84 34.51 -32.15
CA SER A 799 -16.12 33.78 -32.10
C SER A 799 -16.03 32.34 -32.58
N GLU A 800 -14.98 31.97 -33.31
CA GLU A 800 -14.76 30.60 -33.76
C GLU A 800 -13.28 30.26 -33.67
N SER A 801 -12.95 29.27 -32.86
CA SER A 801 -11.64 28.62 -32.85
C SER A 801 -11.79 27.21 -33.37
N ARG A 802 -11.02 26.83 -34.39
CA ARG A 802 -11.07 25.50 -35.01
C ARG A 802 -9.68 24.89 -35.05
N ARG A 803 -9.56 23.66 -34.58
CA ARG A 803 -8.39 22.81 -34.77
C ARG A 803 -8.68 21.72 -35.79
N LYS A 804 -7.71 21.45 -36.64
CA LYS A 804 -7.74 20.35 -37.60
C LYS A 804 -6.46 19.56 -37.59
N LEU A 805 -6.58 18.25 -37.72
CA LEU A 805 -5.44 17.34 -37.82
C LEU A 805 -5.65 16.42 -39.02
N PHE A 806 -4.84 16.58 -40.05
CA PHE A 806 -4.74 15.64 -41.16
C PHE A 806 -3.52 14.76 -40.95
N TYR A 807 -3.68 13.44 -41.02
CA TYR A 807 -2.60 12.48 -40.88
C TYR A 807 -2.44 11.68 -42.17
N LEU A 808 -1.33 11.87 -42.87
CA LEU A 808 -0.93 10.96 -43.95
C LEU A 808 -0.15 9.81 -43.32
N ARG A 809 -0.73 8.60 -43.37
CA ARG A 809 -0.23 7.47 -42.59
C ARG A 809 1.24 7.19 -42.84
N ASP A 810 1.95 6.98 -41.75
CA ASP A 810 3.40 6.76 -41.72
C ASP A 810 4.26 7.83 -42.41
N GLN A 811 3.72 9.04 -42.68
CA GLN A 811 4.46 10.11 -43.35
C GLN A 811 4.54 11.36 -42.48
N TYR A 812 3.42 12.02 -42.16
CA TYR A 812 3.38 13.27 -41.39
C TYR A 812 1.96 13.66 -41.00
N TRP A 813 1.86 14.59 -40.06
CA TRP A 813 0.61 15.30 -39.74
C TRP A 813 0.65 16.75 -40.23
N ILE A 814 -0.52 17.30 -40.55
CA ILE A 814 -0.74 18.74 -40.75
C ILE A 814 -1.71 19.19 -39.66
N LEU A 815 -1.23 20.06 -38.77
CA LEU A 815 -2.02 20.69 -37.72
C LEU A 815 -2.38 22.11 -38.14
N ILE A 816 -3.68 22.43 -38.13
CA ILE A 816 -4.19 23.76 -38.48
C ILE A 816 -5.03 24.29 -37.31
N ASP A 817 -4.60 25.42 -36.72
CA ASP A 817 -5.38 26.16 -35.73
C ASP A 817 -5.87 27.47 -36.33
N ARG A 818 -7.18 27.67 -36.38
CA ARG A 818 -7.83 28.82 -37.04
C ARG A 818 -8.61 29.61 -36.01
N PHE A 819 -8.43 30.92 -36.01
CA PHE A 819 -9.10 31.85 -35.12
C PHE A 819 -9.85 32.90 -35.93
N TYR A 820 -11.14 33.03 -35.68
CA TYR A 820 -11.98 34.03 -36.32
C TYR A 820 -12.33 35.15 -35.35
N ALA A 821 -11.70 36.31 -35.54
CA ALA A 821 -12.00 37.52 -34.80
C ALA A 821 -13.17 38.30 -35.45
N ASN A 822 -14.10 38.79 -34.63
CA ASN A 822 -15.25 39.58 -35.10
C ASN A 822 -14.89 41.03 -35.46
N SER A 823 -13.71 41.50 -35.06
CA SER A 823 -13.21 42.85 -35.28
C SER A 823 -11.72 42.84 -35.64
N PRO A 824 -11.20 43.90 -36.28
CA PRO A 824 -9.77 44.08 -36.49
C PRO A 824 -9.09 44.58 -35.20
N SER A 825 -9.22 43.81 -34.11
CA SER A 825 -8.52 44.07 -32.85
C SER A 825 -7.19 43.32 -32.81
N PRO A 826 -6.14 43.86 -32.16
CA PRO A 826 -4.91 43.11 -31.94
C PRO A 826 -5.15 41.95 -30.98
N HIS A 827 -4.61 40.78 -31.31
CA HIS A 827 -4.64 39.58 -30.49
C HIS A 827 -3.27 38.92 -30.44
N VAL A 828 -3.01 38.19 -29.36
CA VAL A 828 -1.84 37.31 -29.24
C VAL A 828 -2.29 35.86 -29.31
N TYR A 829 -2.00 35.21 -30.43
CA TYR A 829 -2.27 33.80 -30.66
C TYR A 829 -1.06 32.96 -30.25
N ARG A 830 -1.28 31.88 -29.50
CA ARG A 830 -0.22 30.95 -29.09
C ARG A 830 -0.60 29.51 -29.38
N GLN A 831 0.26 28.76 -30.06
CA GLN A 831 0.15 27.31 -30.21
C GLN A 831 1.15 26.66 -29.26
N HIS A 832 0.64 25.98 -28.22
CA HIS A 832 1.42 25.33 -27.17
C HIS A 832 1.62 23.84 -27.49
N PHE A 833 2.78 23.32 -27.10
CA PHE A 833 3.15 21.91 -27.18
C PHE A 833 3.90 21.51 -25.91
N GLN A 834 3.43 20.46 -25.27
CA GLN A 834 4.04 19.87 -24.08
C GLN A 834 4.87 18.67 -24.52
N VAL A 835 6.19 18.77 -24.42
CA VAL A 835 7.09 17.84 -25.09
C VAL A 835 7.76 16.93 -24.07
N ALA A 836 7.48 15.62 -24.18
CA ALA A 836 7.95 14.55 -23.29
C ALA A 836 9.47 14.26 -23.37
N VAL A 837 10.16 14.94 -24.28
CA VAL A 837 11.53 14.62 -24.70
C VAL A 837 12.29 15.92 -24.96
N ASP A 838 13.62 15.85 -25.00
CA ASP A 838 14.43 17.02 -25.32
C ASP A 838 14.05 17.61 -26.69
N VAL A 839 13.86 18.92 -26.70
CA VAL A 839 13.48 19.70 -27.87
C VAL A 839 14.38 20.93 -28.01
N GLU A 840 14.77 21.20 -29.26
CA GLU A 840 15.69 22.28 -29.62
C GLU A 840 15.17 23.03 -30.86
N SER A 841 15.54 24.30 -30.98
CA SER A 841 15.31 25.03 -32.22
C SER A 841 16.31 24.59 -33.30
N CYS A 842 15.81 24.37 -34.51
CA CYS A 842 16.65 24.10 -35.69
C CYS A 842 16.65 25.25 -36.71
N GLY A 843 16.28 26.46 -36.26
CA GLY A 843 16.24 27.67 -37.07
C GLY A 843 14.94 27.84 -37.88
N GLY A 844 14.67 29.08 -38.33
CA GLY A 844 13.49 29.40 -39.16
C GLY A 844 12.14 29.11 -38.48
N ASN A 845 12.02 29.43 -37.19
CA ASN A 845 10.84 29.12 -36.36
C ASN A 845 10.50 27.62 -36.28
N ARG A 846 11.47 26.73 -36.47
CA ARG A 846 11.28 25.28 -36.37
C ARG A 846 11.86 24.74 -35.07
N ALA A 847 11.29 23.63 -34.61
CA ALA A 847 11.75 22.87 -33.45
C ALA A 847 11.87 21.39 -33.79
N VAL A 848 12.77 20.67 -33.12
CA VAL A 848 13.02 19.25 -33.36
C VAL A 848 13.28 18.54 -32.03
N THR A 849 12.71 17.35 -31.87
CA THR A 849 13.01 16.50 -30.72
C THR A 849 14.27 15.66 -30.93
N LYS A 850 14.91 15.24 -29.83
CA LYS A 850 16.17 14.48 -29.83
C LYS A 850 16.09 13.21 -28.97
N GLY A 851 17.05 12.31 -29.20
CA GLY A 851 17.23 11.06 -28.46
C GLY A 851 17.01 9.81 -29.30
N ASP A 852 17.27 8.65 -28.70
CA ASP A 852 17.12 7.36 -29.36
C ASP A 852 15.64 7.02 -29.62
N GLY A 853 15.37 6.31 -30.72
CA GLY A 853 14.02 5.92 -31.12
C GLY A 853 13.30 7.01 -31.91
N GLY A 854 12.00 7.18 -31.68
CA GLY A 854 11.20 8.15 -32.43
C GLY A 854 11.51 9.61 -32.09
N ASN A 855 11.49 10.47 -33.10
CA ASN A 855 11.61 11.91 -32.97
C ASN A 855 10.61 12.64 -33.89
N LEU A 856 10.39 13.92 -33.66
CA LEU A 856 9.42 14.74 -34.39
C LEU A 856 10.04 16.09 -34.78
N LEU A 857 9.89 16.46 -36.04
CA LEU A 857 10.17 17.80 -36.54
C LEU A 857 8.87 18.62 -36.53
N PHE A 858 8.89 19.76 -35.84
CA PHE A 858 7.85 20.78 -35.90
C PHE A 858 8.24 21.78 -36.98
N ALA A 859 7.50 21.79 -38.09
CA ALA A 859 7.72 22.68 -39.21
C ALA A 859 6.52 23.60 -39.45
N PRO A 860 6.41 24.72 -38.70
CA PRO A 860 5.49 25.80 -39.04
C PRO A 860 5.70 26.26 -40.48
N VAL A 861 4.61 26.54 -41.19
CA VAL A 861 4.66 26.94 -42.60
C VAL A 861 4.87 28.46 -42.67
N PRO A 862 5.91 28.96 -43.36
CA PRO A 862 6.17 30.39 -43.46
C PRO A 862 4.95 31.18 -43.94
N GLY A 863 4.59 32.24 -43.20
CA GLY A 863 3.41 33.07 -43.46
C GLY A 863 2.14 32.62 -42.72
N ALA A 864 2.17 31.43 -42.11
CA ALA A 864 1.20 30.91 -41.16
C ALA A 864 1.91 30.33 -39.92
N ASP A 865 3.09 30.87 -39.61
CA ASP A 865 3.96 30.50 -38.49
C ASP A 865 3.90 31.52 -37.35
N GLY A 866 4.52 31.17 -36.22
CA GLY A 866 4.75 32.07 -35.09
C GLY A 866 6.19 31.97 -34.62
N ASP A 867 6.60 32.96 -33.82
CA ASP A 867 7.90 32.99 -33.19
C ASP A 867 8.03 31.82 -32.23
N CYS A 868 9.07 31.01 -32.44
CA CYS A 868 9.36 29.80 -31.66
C CYS A 868 9.99 30.17 -30.32
N ASP A 869 9.35 29.78 -29.22
CA ASP A 869 9.90 29.80 -27.87
C ASP A 869 10.01 28.37 -27.33
N ILE A 870 11.16 28.04 -26.76
CA ILE A 870 11.38 26.79 -26.03
C ILE A 870 11.86 27.19 -24.65
N SER A 871 11.02 26.94 -23.66
CA SER A 871 11.28 27.31 -22.27
C SER A 871 11.11 26.10 -21.34
N PRO A 872 11.72 26.11 -20.15
CA PRO A 872 11.47 25.06 -19.16
C PRO A 872 9.98 24.97 -18.83
N CYS A 873 9.48 23.74 -18.65
CA CYS A 873 8.16 23.51 -18.11
C CYS A 873 8.09 24.12 -16.69
N PRO A 874 7.10 24.97 -16.37
CA PRO A 874 6.98 25.57 -15.04
C PRO A 874 6.84 24.55 -13.90
N TYR A 875 6.15 23.43 -14.18
CA TYR A 875 5.92 22.35 -13.23
C TYR A 875 6.14 21.00 -13.93
N PRO A 876 7.40 20.57 -14.11
CA PRO A 876 7.70 19.30 -14.75
C PRO A 876 7.08 18.15 -13.94
N LEU A 877 6.77 17.06 -14.62
CA LEU A 877 6.30 15.83 -13.99
C LEU A 877 7.49 15.11 -13.37
N GLU A 878 7.34 14.68 -12.11
CA GLU A 878 8.31 13.79 -11.46
C GLU A 878 8.39 12.47 -12.25
N ASP A 879 9.60 11.93 -12.40
CA ASP A 879 9.89 10.71 -13.18
C ASP A 879 9.51 10.74 -14.68
N TYR A 880 9.17 11.91 -15.22
CA TYR A 880 8.84 12.06 -16.64
C TYR A 880 9.58 13.24 -17.27
N PHE A 881 10.21 13.01 -18.42
CA PHE A 881 11.09 13.97 -19.10
C PHE A 881 10.35 15.14 -19.80
N ASN A 882 9.23 15.61 -19.26
CA ASN A 882 8.57 16.83 -19.74
C ASN A 882 9.26 18.08 -19.16
N THR A 883 10.53 18.27 -19.52
CA THR A 883 11.36 19.35 -18.97
C THR A 883 11.14 20.68 -19.66
N ARG A 884 10.51 20.68 -20.85
CA ARG A 884 10.37 21.87 -21.71
C ARG A 884 8.99 21.96 -22.35
N GLN A 885 8.53 23.18 -22.51
CA GLN A 885 7.38 23.53 -23.33
C GLN A 885 7.86 24.21 -24.63
N LEU A 886 7.17 23.94 -25.73
CA LEU A 886 7.36 24.60 -27.02
C LEU A 886 6.13 25.45 -27.32
N VAL A 887 6.34 26.72 -27.65
CA VAL A 887 5.24 27.64 -27.97
C VAL A 887 5.58 28.40 -29.25
N PHE A 888 4.64 28.43 -30.21
CA PHE A 888 4.69 29.37 -31.32
C PHE A 888 3.76 30.54 -31.03
N THR A 889 4.31 31.76 -30.99
CA THR A 889 3.54 32.98 -30.69
C THR A 889 3.39 33.86 -31.92
N ARG A 890 2.19 34.40 -32.13
CA ARG A 890 1.92 35.39 -33.18
C ARG A 890 1.09 36.52 -32.63
N GLU A 891 1.59 37.75 -32.79
CA GLU A 891 0.77 38.96 -32.64
C GLU A 891 0.18 39.32 -34.01
N GLU A 892 -1.14 39.45 -34.10
CA GLU A 892 -1.82 39.76 -35.36
C GLU A 892 -3.09 40.59 -35.12
N THR A 893 -3.51 41.36 -36.13
CA THR A 893 -4.77 42.09 -36.07
C THR A 893 -5.90 41.28 -36.70
N GLY A 894 -6.94 41.01 -35.92
CA GLY A 894 -8.09 40.23 -36.38
C GLY A 894 -7.79 38.73 -36.44
N SER A 895 -8.32 38.05 -37.45
CA SER A 895 -8.25 36.58 -37.58
C SER A 895 -6.84 36.09 -37.93
N PHE A 896 -6.46 34.90 -37.45
CA PHE A 896 -5.18 34.28 -37.77
C PHE A 896 -5.31 32.76 -37.95
N THR A 897 -4.34 32.14 -38.62
CA THR A 897 -4.28 30.70 -38.83
C THR A 897 -2.84 30.22 -38.69
N PHE A 898 -2.61 29.30 -37.75
CA PHE A 898 -1.38 28.51 -37.71
C PHE A 898 -1.49 27.32 -38.65
N VAL A 899 -0.41 27.03 -39.36
CA VAL A 899 -0.24 25.76 -40.09
C VAL A 899 1.11 25.17 -39.71
N THR A 900 1.10 23.99 -39.12
CA THR A 900 2.30 23.29 -38.65
C THR A 900 2.33 21.87 -39.21
N VAL A 901 3.38 21.53 -39.95
CA VAL A 901 3.62 20.16 -40.42
C VAL A 901 4.47 19.44 -39.37
N LEU A 902 3.97 18.31 -38.86
CA LEU A 902 4.66 17.49 -37.86
C LEU A 902 5.19 16.23 -38.55
N VAL A 903 6.51 16.09 -38.63
CA VAL A 903 7.15 15.00 -39.40
C VAL A 903 7.87 14.02 -38.46
N PRO A 904 7.37 12.78 -38.32
CA PRO A 904 8.04 11.74 -37.54
C PRO A 904 9.31 11.23 -38.24
N PHE A 905 10.34 10.93 -37.47
CA PHE A 905 11.56 10.29 -37.94
C PHE A 905 12.19 9.42 -36.84
N LEU A 906 13.21 8.64 -37.20
CA LEU A 906 13.89 7.72 -36.28
C LEU A 906 15.33 8.20 -36.01
N ASN A 907 15.74 8.15 -34.74
CA ASN A 907 17.06 8.53 -34.26
C ASN A 907 17.48 9.90 -34.83
N ASP A 908 18.65 9.96 -35.46
CA ASP A 908 19.20 11.18 -36.06
C ASP A 908 18.82 11.36 -37.55
N GLU A 909 17.93 10.53 -38.11
CA GLU A 909 17.53 10.56 -39.52
C GLU A 909 16.51 11.67 -39.82
N MET A 910 16.77 12.89 -39.37
CA MET A 910 15.89 14.03 -39.59
C MET A 910 15.73 14.30 -41.10
N PRO A 911 14.49 14.29 -41.63
CA PRO A 911 14.26 14.48 -43.05
C PRO A 911 14.49 15.94 -43.48
N ASP A 912 14.88 16.14 -44.74
CA ASP A 912 14.86 17.46 -45.37
C ASP A 912 13.42 17.83 -45.72
N VAL A 913 12.87 18.81 -45.02
CA VAL A 913 11.46 19.21 -45.13
C VAL A 913 11.37 20.67 -45.55
N GLN A 914 10.64 20.92 -46.63
CA GLN A 914 10.29 22.25 -47.11
C GLN A 914 8.78 22.38 -47.20
N THR A 915 8.24 23.52 -46.76
CA THR A 915 6.81 23.81 -46.76
C THR A 915 6.54 25.16 -47.38
N GLU A 916 5.46 25.26 -48.15
CA GLU A 916 5.06 26.47 -48.86
C GLU A 916 3.53 26.60 -48.85
N LEU A 917 3.03 27.79 -48.51
CA LEU A 917 1.62 28.14 -48.73
C LEU A 917 1.36 28.34 -50.22
N LEU A 918 0.36 27.65 -50.74
CA LEU A 918 -0.10 27.79 -52.11
C LEU A 918 -1.42 28.54 -52.18
N PRO A 919 -1.61 29.44 -53.17
CA PRO A 919 -2.90 30.04 -53.43
C PRO A 919 -3.90 28.95 -53.85
N VAL A 920 -5.04 28.92 -53.18
CA VAL A 920 -6.20 28.13 -53.61
C VAL A 920 -7.13 29.05 -54.38
N GLU A 921 -7.33 28.79 -55.65
CA GLU A 921 -8.24 29.57 -56.49
C GLU A 921 -9.58 28.85 -56.63
N ALA A 922 -10.68 29.56 -56.42
CA ALA A 922 -12.03 29.10 -56.70
C ALA A 922 -12.89 30.30 -57.11
N ASP A 923 -13.91 30.10 -57.94
CA ASP A 923 -14.77 31.17 -58.43
C ASP A 923 -14.01 32.39 -59.00
N GLN A 924 -12.93 32.13 -59.75
CA GLN A 924 -12.07 33.15 -60.39
C GLN A 924 -11.38 34.11 -59.41
N ARG A 925 -11.18 33.71 -58.15
CA ARG A 925 -10.43 34.47 -57.15
C ARG A 925 -9.56 33.56 -56.30
N ILE A 926 -8.52 34.14 -55.71
CA ILE A 926 -7.76 33.48 -54.65
C ILE A 926 -8.60 33.51 -53.38
N LEU A 927 -8.79 32.34 -52.77
CA LEU A 927 -9.45 32.17 -51.50
C LEU A 927 -8.54 32.68 -50.37
N SER A 928 -9.13 33.33 -49.38
CA SER A 928 -8.40 33.76 -48.18
C SER A 928 -8.03 32.56 -47.29
N ALA A 929 -7.11 32.76 -46.34
CA ALA A 929 -6.79 31.75 -45.31
C ALA A 929 -8.02 31.37 -44.44
N ARG A 930 -9.06 32.21 -44.44
CA ARG A 930 -10.35 31.87 -43.83
C ARG A 930 -11.12 30.84 -44.65
N GLU A 931 -10.90 30.76 -45.96
CA GLU A 931 -11.75 29.98 -46.86
C GLU A 931 -11.08 28.67 -47.29
N ALA A 932 -9.76 28.65 -47.39
CA ALA A 932 -9.00 27.43 -47.66
C ALA A 932 -7.54 27.54 -47.22
N THR A 933 -6.92 26.38 -47.00
CA THR A 933 -5.47 26.21 -46.85
C THR A 933 -4.96 25.36 -48.00
N GLY A 934 -4.02 25.88 -48.78
CA GLY A 934 -3.30 25.13 -49.81
C GLY A 934 -1.83 25.02 -49.43
N LEU A 935 -1.24 23.83 -49.57
CA LEU A 935 0.15 23.58 -49.18
C LEU A 935 0.90 22.76 -50.22
N ALA A 936 2.16 23.11 -50.45
CA ALA A 936 3.16 22.19 -50.97
C ALA A 936 4.06 21.73 -49.82
N ILE A 937 4.24 20.42 -49.68
CA ILE A 937 5.08 19.80 -48.66
C ILE A 937 6.10 18.95 -49.40
N THR A 938 7.39 19.27 -49.27
CA THR A 938 8.47 18.48 -49.89
C THR A 938 9.29 17.81 -48.80
N ILE A 939 9.32 16.48 -48.78
CA ILE A 939 10.08 15.69 -47.81
C ILE A 939 11.06 14.79 -48.57
N ASN A 940 12.36 14.98 -48.35
CA ASN A 940 13.43 14.24 -49.03
C ASN A 940 13.25 14.24 -50.56
N GLY A 941 12.89 15.40 -51.13
CA GLY A 941 12.66 15.59 -52.56
C GLY A 941 11.31 15.09 -53.10
N LYS A 942 10.48 14.42 -52.30
CA LYS A 942 9.12 14.03 -52.68
C LYS A 942 8.15 15.15 -52.35
N ARG A 943 7.45 15.68 -53.36
CA ARG A 943 6.54 16.82 -53.22
C ARG A 943 5.09 16.36 -53.19
N ASP A 944 4.37 16.76 -52.15
CA ASP A 944 2.95 16.50 -51.93
C ASP A 944 2.18 17.83 -52.00
N ILE A 945 0.96 17.80 -52.55
CA ILE A 945 0.02 18.92 -52.57
C ILE A 945 -1.15 18.59 -51.65
N TYR A 946 -1.47 19.50 -50.75
CA TYR A 946 -2.62 19.42 -49.84
C TYR A 946 -3.55 20.62 -50.04
N VAL A 947 -4.85 20.37 -50.03
CA VAL A 947 -5.88 21.41 -50.01
C VAL A 947 -6.94 21.07 -48.97
N ASP A 948 -7.31 22.06 -48.16
CA ASP A 948 -8.41 21.98 -47.20
C ASP A 948 -9.29 23.21 -47.32
N GLN A 949 -10.51 23.03 -47.79
CA GLN A 949 -11.55 24.04 -47.80
C GLN A 949 -12.22 24.15 -46.43
N HIS A 950 -12.35 25.39 -46.00
CA HIS A 950 -12.84 25.74 -44.67
C HIS A 950 -14.28 26.25 -44.67
N MET A 951 -14.86 26.39 -45.87
CA MET A 951 -16.25 26.79 -46.11
C MET A 951 -17.20 25.62 -45.84
N HIS A 952 -18.47 25.92 -45.53
CA HIS A 952 -19.51 24.90 -45.34
C HIS A 952 -19.91 24.17 -46.63
N TRP A 953 -19.63 24.76 -47.78
CA TRP A 953 -19.82 24.17 -49.10
C TRP A 953 -18.48 24.08 -49.81
N ASN A 954 -18.30 23.02 -50.60
CA ASN A 954 -17.11 22.90 -51.40
C ASN A 954 -17.28 23.69 -52.70
N LEU A 955 -16.25 24.42 -53.08
CA LEU A 955 -16.16 25.08 -54.37
C LEU A 955 -15.15 24.32 -55.25
N PRO A 956 -15.40 24.15 -56.56
CA PRO A 956 -14.36 23.71 -57.47
C PRO A 956 -13.15 24.63 -57.35
N TRP A 957 -12.00 24.05 -57.05
CA TRP A 957 -10.78 24.75 -56.73
C TRP A 957 -9.62 24.31 -57.63
N THR A 958 -8.63 25.18 -57.76
CA THR A 958 -7.31 24.86 -58.34
C THR A 958 -6.20 25.29 -57.39
N CYS A 959 -5.18 24.46 -57.22
CA CYS A 959 -4.05 24.71 -56.33
C CYS A 959 -2.84 23.90 -56.79
N GLY A 960 -1.67 24.52 -56.93
CA GLY A 960 -0.41 23.80 -57.16
C GLY A 960 -0.35 22.91 -58.40
N GLY A 961 -1.14 23.21 -59.45
CA GLY A 961 -1.26 22.39 -60.66
C GLY A 961 -2.33 21.30 -60.61
N TYR A 962 -3.06 21.19 -59.50
CA TYR A 962 -4.19 20.28 -59.31
C TYR A 962 -5.51 21.04 -59.32
N SER A 963 -6.60 20.33 -59.60
CA SER A 963 -7.96 20.82 -59.46
C SER A 963 -8.86 19.76 -58.83
N GLY A 964 -9.90 20.19 -58.13
CA GLY A 964 -10.85 19.30 -57.47
C GLY A 964 -12.03 20.08 -56.90
N ASP A 965 -12.97 19.37 -56.29
CA ASP A 965 -14.14 19.93 -55.61
C ASP A 965 -14.36 19.29 -54.22
N SER A 966 -13.37 18.53 -53.74
CA SER A 966 -13.40 17.92 -52.41
C SER A 966 -12.99 18.93 -51.34
N ARG A 967 -13.56 18.78 -50.13
CA ARG A 967 -13.18 19.58 -48.95
C ARG A 967 -11.71 19.40 -48.62
N VAL A 968 -11.26 18.15 -48.51
CA VAL A 968 -9.89 17.78 -48.23
C VAL A 968 -9.35 17.04 -49.45
N PHE A 969 -8.14 17.36 -49.85
CA PHE A 969 -7.42 16.73 -50.94
C PHE A 969 -5.95 16.60 -50.58
N HIS A 970 -5.38 15.47 -50.97
CA HIS A 970 -3.95 15.22 -50.90
C HIS A 970 -3.53 14.43 -52.14
N SER A 971 -2.42 14.83 -52.76
CA SER A 971 -1.80 14.06 -53.83
C SER A 971 -0.29 14.25 -53.85
N ARG A 972 0.42 13.14 -54.06
CA ARG A 972 1.85 13.15 -54.35
C ARG A 972 2.10 13.56 -55.80
N CYS A 973 3.01 14.49 -56.03
CA CYS A 973 3.45 14.88 -57.36
C CYS A 973 4.23 13.71 -58.00
N MET A 974 3.90 13.42 -59.25
CA MET A 974 4.58 12.42 -60.07
C MET A 974 5.98 12.86 -60.50
#